data_AF-A0A7C4PR71-F1
#
_entry.id   AF-A0A7C4PR71-F1
#
_cell.length_a   1.000
_cell.length_b   1.000
_cell.length_c   1.000
_cell.angle_alpha   90.00
_cell.angle_beta   90.00
_cell.angle_gamma   90.00
#
_symmetry.space_group_name_H-M   'P 1'
#
loop_
_entity.id
_entity.type
_entity.pdbx_description
1 polymer ?
#
loop_
_entity_poly.entity_id
_entity_poly.type
_entity_poly.pdbx_seq_one_letter_code
_entity_poly.pdbx_strand_id
1 'polypeptide(L)'
;MPRRTRLFIATAVSILAACSNETDRVCAPGEPSACTCPDGSPGTRQCQSDGRSWEDCRCCQPSCQDRACGDDGCGGSCGACDTPPAPTCRDEKYRMTFQSPGQCDDAGQCRFSPSEEECPYGCAEGACRPDPCLALDCETPPDACHLPGTCQRDPEPHCVYPAQENGAPCDDGIFCNGAETCQDGVCQGGAPVDCSALDEACLVGVCDENARECGTANREDGTECGDGTYCNGSETCHGGACQAGTPVDCSHLDTACRLGACNEQRKTCEAQNRSNGTLCSDGVFCNGEETCQGGVCRPGAALDCSGLGGECLAGVCDEENRICTVKPLADGEPCDDGDACTAPDTCLSQRCQSGPQVCDVPTVLMVYMAADNDLDPDSVADTNEMKAANVDNAPWLKLYLLWDRRGNNNSRFYQVHNGAMTQLSAPRLGLPQSGAGEVNMADPDTLQKFILDVKDREGAANYYLILWDHGDGWYRAAALGKPRYKDLCYDEQSGYDSLTTAELRQGIAGQGLRLLGIDACIQSLAEIAYEVRGEAEIMVASEELEPVSGWSYTQLLSQFRQLAQPTPLGFGTLAVDTYIASAAGDTSLTLAAIDLSRMGELAAAASAMADKLAGFSNQNWNSLCGQQEWFGIYWGDNPHLADLYRLAQTARALDAANASVYDGVLDLFASLVLHEGHLSDHPNAHGLAVYFPCRVTLDPDYTAARLRWVADTSWRAMLQAH
;
A
#
# COMPACT_ATOMS: atom_id res chain seq x y z
N MET A 1 4.65 25.59 49.01
CA MET A 1 3.68 26.25 49.94
C MET A 1 2.37 25.46 49.86
N PRO A 2 1.45 25.52 50.85
CA PRO A 2 1.69 25.73 52.29
C PRO A 2 0.75 24.94 53.26
N ARG A 3 1.31 24.39 54.37
CA ARG A 3 0.74 24.41 55.76
C ARG A 3 -0.57 23.62 56.03
N ARG A 4 -1.02 23.30 57.25
CA ARG A 4 -0.54 23.08 58.67
C ARG A 4 -1.77 22.37 59.38
N THR A 5 -1.76 21.79 60.60
CA THR A 5 -1.33 22.32 61.92
C THR A 5 -1.43 21.23 63.03
N ARG A 6 -0.42 21.15 63.92
CA ARG A 6 -0.38 20.85 65.40
C ARG A 6 -1.63 20.26 66.12
N LEU A 7 -1.57 19.52 67.24
CA LEU A 7 -0.52 19.11 68.24
C LEU A 7 -0.99 17.76 68.90
N PHE A 8 -0.61 17.22 70.08
CA PHE A 8 0.21 17.61 71.26
C PHE A 8 0.76 16.36 72.01
N ILE A 9 1.27 16.52 73.25
CA ILE A 9 1.90 15.50 74.13
C ILE A 9 1.63 15.88 75.60
N ALA A 10 1.40 14.92 76.51
CA ALA A 10 1.65 15.06 77.96
C ALA A 10 1.69 13.69 78.69
N THR A 11 2.33 13.62 79.87
CA THR A 11 2.59 12.36 80.60
C THR A 11 2.66 12.55 82.13
N ALA A 12 2.33 11.50 82.89
CA ALA A 12 2.96 11.06 84.15
C ALA A 12 2.74 11.77 85.53
N VAL A 13 2.20 10.99 86.49
CA VAL A 13 2.85 10.58 87.79
C VAL A 13 2.88 11.52 89.05
N SER A 14 2.60 10.91 90.24
CA SER A 14 3.32 11.00 91.57
C SER A 14 2.66 11.51 92.90
N ILE A 15 2.91 10.74 93.98
CA ILE A 15 3.43 11.10 95.35
C ILE A 15 2.52 11.30 96.63
N LEU A 16 2.78 10.42 97.62
CA LEU A 16 2.77 10.41 99.12
C LEU A 16 1.89 11.29 100.06
N ALA A 17 1.16 10.59 100.95
CA ALA A 17 1.21 10.54 102.45
C ALA A 17 1.29 11.78 103.39
N ALA A 18 0.57 11.68 104.54
CA ALA A 18 0.65 12.53 105.74
C ALA A 18 0.28 11.74 107.05
N CYS A 19 0.50 12.31 108.25
CA CYS A 19 0.44 11.59 109.56
C CYS A 19 -0.21 12.40 110.73
N SER A 20 -0.50 11.75 111.88
CA SER A 20 -0.88 12.37 113.17
C SER A 20 -0.15 11.74 114.38
N ASN A 21 -0.05 12.45 115.52
CA ASN A 21 0.90 12.22 116.63
C ASN A 21 0.24 12.03 118.00
N GLU A 22 0.89 11.29 118.93
CA GLU A 22 1.03 11.68 120.36
C GLU A 22 2.08 10.83 121.12
N THR A 23 2.84 11.44 122.05
CA THR A 23 3.85 10.75 122.89
C THR A 23 4.06 11.46 124.24
N ASP A 24 3.56 10.90 125.35
CA ASP A 24 4.12 11.03 126.72
C ASP A 24 3.28 10.23 127.74
N ARG A 25 3.61 8.95 127.96
CA ARG A 25 3.06 8.09 129.04
C ARG A 25 4.15 7.14 129.54
N VAL A 26 4.18 6.88 130.85
CA VAL A 26 5.17 5.97 131.48
C VAL A 26 4.66 4.53 131.49
N CYS A 27 3.33 4.37 131.57
CA CYS A 27 2.58 3.15 131.36
C CYS A 27 1.18 3.53 130.85
N ALA A 28 0.45 2.61 130.23
CA ALA A 28 -0.93 2.89 129.83
C ALA A 28 -1.85 2.87 131.07
N PRO A 29 -2.76 3.85 131.25
CA PRO A 29 -3.75 3.84 132.34
C PRO A 29 -4.46 2.49 132.50
N GLY A 30 -4.33 1.87 133.68
CA GLY A 30 -4.91 0.55 133.98
C GLY A 30 -4.10 -0.68 133.53
N GLU A 31 -2.99 -0.49 132.81
CA GLU A 31 -2.06 -1.57 132.43
C GLU A 31 -1.55 -2.32 133.68
N PRO A 32 -1.53 -3.66 133.72
CA PRO A 32 -0.95 -4.42 134.82
C PRO A 32 0.54 -4.73 134.58
N SER A 33 1.32 -4.78 135.66
CA SER A 33 2.74 -5.17 135.66
C SER A 33 3.06 -6.07 136.85
N ALA A 34 4.01 -6.98 136.65
CA ALA A 34 4.53 -7.81 137.72
C ALA A 34 5.41 -7.00 138.69
N CYS A 35 5.46 -7.44 139.93
CA CYS A 35 6.30 -6.88 140.98
C CYS A 35 6.69 -7.98 141.97
N THR A 36 7.73 -7.73 142.77
CA THR A 36 8.17 -8.67 143.81
C THR A 36 7.78 -8.14 145.18
N CYS A 37 7.17 -9.00 145.99
CA CYS A 37 6.69 -8.66 147.32
C CYS A 37 7.82 -8.74 148.38
N PRO A 38 7.62 -8.14 149.58
CA PRO A 38 8.69 -8.03 150.59
C PRO A 38 9.21 -9.36 151.16
N ASP A 39 8.47 -10.46 150.98
CA ASP A 39 8.85 -11.83 151.34
C ASP A 39 9.56 -12.59 150.19
N GLY A 40 9.73 -11.94 149.03
CA GLY A 40 10.30 -12.54 147.82
C GLY A 40 9.28 -13.21 146.90
N SER A 41 7.99 -13.27 147.27
CA SER A 41 6.94 -13.83 146.40
C SER A 41 6.64 -12.92 145.20
N PRO A 42 6.20 -13.46 144.05
CA PRO A 42 5.70 -12.65 142.95
C PRO A 42 4.31 -12.08 143.27
N GLY A 43 4.07 -10.87 142.78
CA GLY A 43 2.80 -10.16 142.86
C GLY A 43 2.54 -9.30 141.62
N THR A 44 1.42 -8.57 141.63
CA THR A 44 1.03 -7.67 140.53
C THR A 44 0.54 -6.32 141.04
N ARG A 45 0.66 -5.31 140.18
CA ARG A 45 0.22 -3.92 140.41
C ARG A 45 -0.31 -3.33 139.10
N GLN A 46 -1.15 -2.30 139.17
CA GLN A 46 -1.65 -1.60 137.98
C GLN A 46 -1.07 -0.19 137.86
N CYS A 47 -0.98 0.30 136.63
CA CYS A 47 -0.67 1.68 136.30
C CYS A 47 -1.88 2.55 136.66
N GLN A 48 -1.65 3.63 137.42
CA GLN A 48 -2.72 4.54 137.82
C GLN A 48 -3.35 5.23 136.61
N SER A 49 -4.58 5.72 136.78
CA SER A 49 -5.43 6.19 135.68
C SER A 49 -4.92 7.43 134.92
N ASP A 50 -3.83 8.06 135.39
CA ASP A 50 -3.14 9.17 134.70
C ASP A 50 -1.99 8.71 133.77
N GLY A 51 -1.56 7.44 133.85
CA GLY A 51 -0.47 6.88 133.05
C GLY A 51 0.94 7.26 133.52
N ARG A 52 1.09 7.78 134.75
CA ARG A 52 2.35 8.38 135.25
C ARG A 52 3.01 7.61 136.38
N SER A 53 2.28 6.75 137.10
CA SER A 53 2.84 5.94 138.19
C SER A 53 2.12 4.61 138.38
N TRP A 54 2.75 3.71 139.16
CA TRP A 54 2.26 2.35 139.44
C TRP A 54 1.77 2.25 140.90
N GLU A 55 0.71 1.48 141.13
CA GLU A 55 0.19 1.15 142.46
C GLU A 55 1.11 0.17 143.24
N ASP A 56 0.78 -0.05 144.53
CA ASP A 56 1.46 -1.00 145.39
C ASP A 56 1.17 -2.47 145.01
N CYS A 57 2.12 -3.35 145.31
CA CYS A 57 2.11 -4.75 144.87
C CYS A 57 1.15 -5.64 145.69
N ARG A 58 0.26 -6.38 145.01
CA ARG A 58 -0.60 -7.41 145.63
C ARG A 58 0.02 -8.80 145.49
N CYS A 59 0.11 -9.54 146.60
CA CYS A 59 0.97 -10.72 146.76
C CYS A 59 0.19 -12.03 146.85
N CYS A 60 0.76 -13.12 146.34
CA CYS A 60 0.16 -14.46 146.35
C CYS A 60 0.35 -15.23 147.66
N GLN A 61 -0.62 -16.08 148.03
CA GLN A 61 -0.51 -17.00 149.17
C GLN A 61 0.39 -18.21 148.84
N PRO A 62 1.18 -18.76 149.80
CA PRO A 62 2.31 -19.66 149.46
C PRO A 62 1.97 -21.05 148.91
N SER A 63 0.69 -21.47 148.95
CA SER A 63 0.26 -22.83 148.60
C SER A 63 -0.16 -23.04 147.14
N CYS A 64 -0.23 -21.98 146.33
CA CYS A 64 -0.60 -22.06 144.90
C CYS A 64 0.60 -21.68 144.01
N GLN A 65 1.68 -22.47 144.05
CA GLN A 65 2.85 -22.28 143.17
C GLN A 65 2.48 -22.36 141.68
N ASP A 66 3.22 -21.60 140.86
CA ASP A 66 3.12 -21.53 139.39
C ASP A 66 1.73 -21.18 138.82
N ARG A 67 0.93 -20.39 139.55
CA ARG A 67 -0.33 -19.79 139.06
C ARG A 67 -0.43 -18.31 139.43
N ALA A 68 -1.11 -17.52 138.58
CA ALA A 68 -1.50 -16.15 138.91
C ALA A 68 -2.70 -16.15 139.88
N CYS A 69 -2.71 -15.22 140.85
CA CYS A 69 -3.75 -15.18 141.88
C CYS A 69 -5.03 -14.47 141.40
N GLY A 70 -6.17 -15.10 141.69
CA GLY A 70 -7.51 -14.53 141.59
C GLY A 70 -8.28 -14.68 142.91
N ASP A 71 -9.46 -14.06 143.00
CA ASP A 71 -10.11 -13.69 144.26
C ASP A 71 -10.68 -14.85 145.12
N ASP A 72 -10.61 -16.12 144.68
CA ASP A 72 -11.13 -17.29 145.42
C ASP A 72 -10.07 -18.20 146.07
N GLY A 73 -8.78 -18.02 145.75
CA GLY A 73 -7.68 -18.63 146.46
C GLY A 73 -7.22 -20.04 146.03
N CYS A 74 -7.83 -20.72 145.04
CA CYS A 74 -7.10 -21.66 144.12
C CYS A 74 -7.92 -22.23 142.91
N GLY A 75 -9.05 -21.62 142.52
CA GLY A 75 -9.54 -21.54 141.12
C GLY A 75 -10.31 -22.69 140.43
N GLY A 76 -10.92 -22.36 139.29
CA GLY A 76 -11.42 -23.30 138.27
C GLY A 76 -12.60 -22.81 137.39
N SER A 77 -12.34 -22.30 136.17
CA SER A 77 -13.37 -22.04 135.14
C SER A 77 -12.80 -21.90 133.72
N CYS A 78 -13.53 -22.35 132.69
CA CYS A 78 -13.23 -21.99 131.30
C CYS A 78 -13.51 -20.50 131.01
N GLY A 79 -12.81 -19.94 130.01
CA GLY A 79 -13.26 -18.73 129.31
C GLY A 79 -14.40 -19.02 128.32
N ALA A 80 -14.85 -17.99 127.59
CA ALA A 80 -15.87 -18.15 126.56
C ALA A 80 -15.34 -18.95 125.35
N CYS A 81 -16.06 -19.99 124.96
CA CYS A 81 -15.66 -20.92 123.91
C CYS A 81 -16.11 -20.43 122.51
N ASP A 82 -15.68 -19.22 122.11
CA ASP A 82 -16.22 -18.55 120.92
C ASP A 82 -15.38 -18.77 119.64
N THR A 83 -14.14 -19.27 119.77
CA THR A 83 -13.19 -19.44 118.67
C THR A 83 -13.05 -20.92 118.24
N PRO A 84 -13.86 -21.41 117.29
CA PRO A 84 -13.74 -22.77 116.78
C PRO A 84 -12.44 -23.01 116.00
N PRO A 85 -12.05 -24.29 115.79
CA PRO A 85 -11.00 -24.65 114.83
C PRO A 85 -11.35 -24.19 113.41
N ALA A 86 -10.31 -23.94 112.59
CA ALA A 86 -10.49 -23.61 111.18
C ALA A 86 -11.19 -24.77 110.41
N PRO A 87 -12.08 -24.48 109.45
CA PRO A 87 -12.69 -25.51 108.61
C PRO A 87 -11.65 -26.34 107.85
N THR A 88 -11.89 -27.65 107.75
CA THR A 88 -11.01 -28.60 107.05
C THR A 88 -11.83 -29.49 106.13
N CYS A 89 -11.25 -30.00 105.05
CA CYS A 89 -11.91 -31.02 104.25
C CYS A 89 -11.86 -32.36 105.00
N ARG A 90 -13.01 -33.02 105.19
CA ARG A 90 -13.09 -34.38 105.75
C ARG A 90 -12.64 -35.40 104.72
N ASP A 91 -13.12 -35.18 103.50
CA ASP A 91 -12.89 -35.95 102.29
C ASP A 91 -13.09 -34.99 101.09
N GLU A 92 -13.09 -35.54 99.87
CA GLU A 92 -13.24 -34.75 98.65
C GLU A 92 -14.63 -34.08 98.53
N LYS A 93 -15.68 -34.64 99.16
CA LYS A 93 -17.07 -34.18 99.01
C LYS A 93 -17.58 -33.37 100.20
N TYR A 94 -17.00 -33.50 101.38
CA TYR A 94 -17.49 -32.87 102.61
C TYR A 94 -16.43 -32.03 103.35
N ARG A 95 -16.84 -30.83 103.74
CA ARG A 95 -16.09 -29.88 104.55
C ARG A 95 -16.57 -29.92 105.99
N MET A 96 -15.66 -30.13 106.92
CA MET A 96 -15.90 -29.92 108.34
C MET A 96 -15.91 -28.43 108.65
N THR A 97 -17.00 -27.97 109.24
CA THR A 97 -17.10 -26.71 109.98
C THR A 97 -17.37 -27.02 111.45
N PHE A 98 -17.32 -26.02 112.32
CA PHE A 98 -17.53 -26.18 113.76
C PHE A 98 -18.47 -25.09 114.26
N GLN A 99 -19.51 -25.48 114.99
CA GLN A 99 -20.49 -24.54 115.55
C GLN A 99 -19.87 -23.77 116.73
N SER A 100 -20.11 -22.46 116.76
CA SER A 100 -19.74 -21.56 117.85
C SER A 100 -21.00 -20.91 118.45
N PRO A 101 -21.11 -20.74 119.77
CA PRO A 101 -20.13 -21.09 120.81
C PRO A 101 -20.07 -22.60 121.14
N GLY A 102 -18.90 -23.05 121.60
CA GLY A 102 -18.67 -24.40 122.13
C GLY A 102 -19.05 -24.57 123.61
N GLN A 103 -18.84 -25.77 124.14
CA GLN A 103 -19.10 -26.14 125.54
C GLN A 103 -17.79 -26.46 126.29
N CYS A 104 -17.69 -26.03 127.55
CA CYS A 104 -16.60 -26.38 128.47
C CYS A 104 -16.83 -27.79 129.05
N ASP A 105 -15.77 -28.60 129.17
CA ASP A 105 -15.79 -29.88 129.90
C ASP A 105 -15.19 -29.80 131.31
N ASP A 106 -15.38 -30.86 132.10
CA ASP A 106 -14.95 -30.93 133.52
C ASP A 106 -13.42 -30.84 133.72
N ALA A 107 -12.63 -30.89 132.64
CA ALA A 107 -11.17 -30.71 132.65
C ALA A 107 -10.75 -29.27 132.27
N GLY A 108 -11.71 -28.40 131.91
CA GLY A 108 -11.45 -27.01 131.55
C GLY A 108 -11.13 -26.79 130.06
N GLN A 109 -11.53 -27.69 129.15
CA GLN A 109 -11.34 -27.53 127.71
C GLN A 109 -12.64 -27.22 126.95
N CYS A 110 -12.56 -26.32 125.97
CA CYS A 110 -13.65 -26.02 125.04
C CYS A 110 -13.78 -27.09 123.95
N ARG A 111 -14.99 -27.64 123.80
CA ARG A 111 -15.38 -28.57 122.74
C ARG A 111 -16.39 -27.91 121.81
N PHE A 112 -16.18 -28.03 120.51
CA PHE A 112 -17.05 -27.46 119.47
C PHE A 112 -17.76 -28.59 118.72
N SER A 113 -19.05 -28.45 118.47
CA SER A 113 -19.81 -29.45 117.71
C SER A 113 -19.43 -29.36 116.22
N PRO A 114 -18.90 -30.44 115.61
CA PRO A 114 -18.65 -30.46 114.18
C PRO A 114 -19.97 -30.42 113.40
N SER A 115 -19.96 -29.74 112.26
CA SER A 115 -21.07 -29.66 111.31
C SER A 115 -20.52 -29.84 109.90
N GLU A 116 -21.21 -30.64 109.08
CA GLU A 116 -20.74 -30.99 107.75
C GLU A 116 -21.42 -30.14 106.68
N GLU A 117 -20.61 -29.58 105.78
CA GLU A 117 -21.04 -28.82 104.62
C GLU A 117 -20.66 -29.62 103.37
N GLU A 118 -21.62 -29.86 102.46
CA GLU A 118 -21.37 -30.59 101.22
C GLU A 118 -20.76 -29.65 100.17
N CYS A 119 -19.64 -30.04 99.57
CA CYS A 119 -18.95 -29.34 98.49
C CYS A 119 -19.18 -30.09 97.15
N PRO A 120 -20.17 -29.71 96.32
CA PRO A 120 -20.56 -30.51 95.15
C PRO A 120 -19.47 -30.67 94.09
N TYR A 121 -18.50 -29.75 94.05
CA TYR A 121 -17.41 -29.70 93.06
C TYR A 121 -16.02 -29.96 93.64
N GLY A 122 -15.97 -30.54 94.85
CA GLY A 122 -14.74 -30.86 95.56
C GLY A 122 -14.42 -29.87 96.69
N CYS A 123 -13.87 -30.38 97.79
CA CYS A 123 -13.25 -29.59 98.86
C CYS A 123 -11.72 -29.56 98.69
N ALA A 124 -11.10 -28.39 98.83
CA ALA A 124 -9.65 -28.24 98.91
C ALA A 124 -9.29 -27.13 99.93
N GLU A 125 -8.20 -27.32 100.68
CA GLU A 125 -7.65 -26.33 101.64
C GLU A 125 -8.65 -25.74 102.65
N GLY A 126 -9.74 -26.46 102.95
CA GLY A 126 -10.80 -26.00 103.87
C GLY A 126 -11.88 -25.13 103.22
N ALA A 127 -12.01 -25.14 101.88
CA ALA A 127 -13.06 -24.47 101.13
C ALA A 127 -13.64 -25.38 100.01
N CYS A 128 -14.89 -25.13 99.60
CA CYS A 128 -15.47 -25.77 98.43
C CYS A 128 -14.98 -25.08 97.13
N ARG A 129 -14.78 -25.85 96.06
CA ARG A 129 -14.47 -25.31 94.73
C ARG A 129 -15.70 -24.67 94.06
N PRO A 130 -15.53 -23.61 93.24
CA PRO A 130 -16.61 -23.04 92.45
C PRO A 130 -17.03 -23.97 91.29
N ASP A 131 -18.19 -23.69 90.68
CA ASP A 131 -18.68 -24.45 89.52
C ASP A 131 -17.75 -24.26 88.30
N PRO A 132 -17.18 -25.33 87.71
CA PRO A 132 -16.29 -25.24 86.56
C PRO A 132 -16.91 -24.53 85.35
N CYS A 133 -18.24 -24.58 85.18
CA CYS A 133 -18.91 -23.94 84.04
C CYS A 133 -19.00 -22.41 84.14
N LEU A 134 -18.68 -21.79 85.28
CA LEU A 134 -18.67 -20.32 85.42
C LEU A 134 -17.46 -19.65 84.75
N ALA A 135 -16.52 -20.42 84.20
CA ALA A 135 -15.31 -19.92 83.53
C ALA A 135 -15.34 -20.07 81.99
N LEU A 136 -16.40 -20.65 81.42
CA LEU A 136 -16.59 -20.83 79.98
C LEU A 136 -17.69 -19.90 79.47
N ASP A 137 -17.37 -19.13 78.43
CA ASP A 137 -18.36 -18.44 77.60
C ASP A 137 -18.76 -19.38 76.45
N CYS A 138 -20.04 -19.75 76.41
CA CYS A 138 -20.64 -20.54 75.33
C CYS A 138 -21.67 -19.74 74.51
N GLU A 139 -21.86 -18.45 74.78
CA GLU A 139 -22.84 -17.61 74.05
C GLU A 139 -22.34 -17.24 72.64
N THR A 140 -21.03 -17.36 72.39
CA THR A 140 -20.41 -17.19 71.06
C THR A 140 -20.24 -18.54 70.37
N PRO A 141 -21.05 -18.90 69.35
CA PRO A 141 -20.88 -20.15 68.60
C PRO A 141 -19.60 -20.14 67.74
N PRO A 142 -19.08 -21.32 67.35
CA PRO A 142 -17.85 -21.45 66.57
C PRO A 142 -18.00 -21.03 65.10
N ASP A 143 -19.19 -21.15 64.52
CA ASP A 143 -19.50 -20.88 63.11
C ASP A 143 -21.00 -20.56 62.91
N ALA A 144 -21.39 -20.23 61.68
CA ALA A 144 -22.76 -19.83 61.32
C ALA A 144 -23.80 -20.97 61.29
N CYS A 145 -23.38 -22.23 61.47
CA CYS A 145 -24.25 -23.41 61.53
C CYS A 145 -24.41 -23.99 62.94
N HIS A 146 -23.90 -23.28 63.95
CA HIS A 146 -24.06 -23.61 65.35
C HIS A 146 -24.76 -22.46 66.10
N LEU A 147 -25.71 -22.82 66.96
CA LEU A 147 -26.38 -21.88 67.87
C LEU A 147 -25.55 -21.72 69.16
N PRO A 148 -25.78 -20.65 69.95
CA PRO A 148 -25.21 -20.50 71.29
C PRO A 148 -25.33 -21.79 72.12
N GLY A 149 -24.20 -22.18 72.73
CA GLY A 149 -24.00 -23.49 73.33
C GLY A 149 -24.29 -23.55 74.82
N THR A 150 -24.17 -24.75 75.38
CA THR A 150 -24.29 -24.98 76.82
C THR A 150 -23.07 -25.72 77.36
N CYS A 151 -22.59 -25.34 78.55
CA CYS A 151 -21.46 -26.00 79.19
C CYS A 151 -21.87 -27.38 79.72
N GLN A 152 -21.23 -28.44 79.21
CA GLN A 152 -21.32 -29.80 79.72
C GLN A 152 -20.08 -30.13 80.55
N ARG A 153 -20.23 -30.98 81.58
CA ARG A 153 -19.27 -31.11 82.70
C ARG A 153 -18.49 -32.44 82.75
N ASP A 154 -18.67 -33.29 81.75
CA ASP A 154 -18.22 -34.69 81.76
C ASP A 154 -17.76 -35.05 80.32
N PRO A 155 -16.54 -35.57 80.09
CA PRO A 155 -15.49 -35.88 81.07
C PRO A 155 -14.73 -34.65 81.60
N GLU A 156 -14.75 -33.54 80.86
CA GLU A 156 -14.14 -32.25 81.24
C GLU A 156 -15.10 -31.10 80.85
N PRO A 157 -15.04 -29.93 81.52
CA PRO A 157 -15.93 -28.80 81.21
C PRO A 157 -15.69 -28.24 79.80
N HIS A 158 -16.68 -28.37 78.93
CA HIS A 158 -16.63 -27.89 77.54
C HIS A 158 -17.98 -27.35 77.06
N CYS A 159 -17.98 -26.40 76.13
CA CYS A 159 -19.20 -25.94 75.47
C CYS A 159 -19.66 -26.97 74.43
N VAL A 160 -20.93 -27.36 74.48
CA VAL A 160 -21.60 -28.12 73.43
C VAL A 160 -22.59 -27.20 72.72
N TYR A 161 -22.33 -26.94 71.45
CA TYR A 161 -23.15 -26.11 70.59
C TYR A 161 -24.15 -26.98 69.81
N PRO A 162 -25.47 -26.71 69.87
CA PRO A 162 -26.42 -27.40 69.02
C PRO A 162 -26.34 -26.86 67.58
N ALA A 163 -26.44 -27.77 66.61
CA ALA A 163 -26.53 -27.40 65.20
C ALA A 163 -27.78 -26.55 64.91
N GLN A 164 -27.66 -25.62 63.97
CA GLN A 164 -28.75 -24.81 63.44
C GLN A 164 -29.68 -25.65 62.53
N GLU A 165 -30.90 -25.17 62.28
CA GLU A 165 -31.85 -25.90 61.43
C GLU A 165 -31.33 -26.08 59.99
N ASN A 166 -31.51 -27.29 59.45
CA ASN A 166 -31.07 -27.62 58.09
C ASN A 166 -31.80 -26.72 57.06
N GLY A 167 -31.05 -26.07 56.18
CA GLY A 167 -31.54 -25.06 55.24
C GLY A 167 -31.39 -23.59 55.72
N ALA A 168 -30.87 -23.34 56.92
CA ALA A 168 -30.51 -22.00 57.35
C ALA A 168 -29.27 -21.47 56.58
N PRO A 169 -29.18 -20.17 56.25
CA PRO A 169 -28.10 -19.61 55.43
C PRO A 169 -26.77 -19.50 56.21
N CYS A 170 -25.66 -19.69 55.50
CA CYS A 170 -24.28 -19.53 55.99
C CYS A 170 -23.35 -18.98 54.86
N ASP A 171 -22.05 -18.83 55.14
CA ASP A 171 -20.99 -18.47 54.17
C ASP A 171 -19.71 -19.21 54.63
N ASP A 172 -19.22 -20.17 53.83
CA ASP A 172 -17.99 -20.94 54.05
C ASP A 172 -16.75 -20.29 53.41
N GLY A 173 -16.98 -19.24 52.61
CA GLY A 173 -15.98 -18.45 51.90
C GLY A 173 -15.89 -18.73 50.40
N ILE A 174 -16.56 -19.77 49.87
CA ILE A 174 -16.44 -20.28 48.50
C ILE A 174 -17.66 -19.85 47.67
N PHE A 175 -17.73 -18.56 47.33
CA PHE A 175 -18.85 -17.92 46.62
C PHE A 175 -19.27 -18.62 45.31
N CYS A 176 -18.34 -19.21 44.56
CA CYS A 176 -18.67 -19.93 43.32
C CYS A 176 -19.43 -21.24 43.55
N ASN A 177 -19.49 -21.75 44.79
CA ASN A 177 -20.34 -22.89 45.15
C ASN A 177 -21.84 -22.52 45.24
N GLY A 178 -22.17 -21.23 45.28
CA GLY A 178 -23.53 -20.70 45.19
C GLY A 178 -24.12 -20.20 46.52
N ALA A 179 -25.43 -20.37 46.69
CA ALA A 179 -26.13 -20.00 47.91
C ALA A 179 -26.07 -21.15 48.93
N GLU A 180 -25.32 -20.93 50.01
CA GLU A 180 -24.95 -21.96 50.98
C GLU A 180 -26.00 -22.17 52.06
N THR A 181 -26.11 -23.40 52.57
CA THR A 181 -27.00 -23.72 53.69
C THR A 181 -26.40 -24.71 54.67
N CYS A 182 -26.75 -24.56 55.94
CA CYS A 182 -26.41 -25.52 56.99
C CYS A 182 -27.11 -26.86 56.75
N GLN A 183 -26.37 -27.95 56.88
CA GLN A 183 -26.88 -29.31 56.83
C GLN A 183 -26.09 -30.16 57.85
N ASP A 184 -26.81 -30.65 58.87
CA ASP A 184 -26.32 -31.47 59.98
C ASP A 184 -25.13 -30.85 60.75
N GLY A 185 -25.15 -29.52 60.93
CA GLY A 185 -24.14 -28.74 61.65
C GLY A 185 -22.93 -28.30 60.80
N VAL A 186 -22.93 -28.58 59.49
CA VAL A 186 -21.88 -28.16 58.56
C VAL A 186 -22.49 -27.23 57.50
N CYS A 187 -21.81 -26.13 57.17
CA CYS A 187 -22.21 -25.30 56.02
C CYS A 187 -21.90 -26.07 54.73
N GLN A 188 -22.86 -26.15 53.81
CA GLN A 188 -22.69 -26.86 52.54
C GLN A 188 -23.05 -25.95 51.37
N GLY A 189 -22.14 -25.92 50.40
CA GLY A 189 -22.31 -25.22 49.14
C GLY A 189 -23.54 -25.68 48.35
N GLY A 190 -24.14 -24.72 47.63
CA GLY A 190 -25.41 -24.90 46.94
C GLY A 190 -25.27 -25.42 45.51
N ALA A 191 -26.09 -24.83 44.62
CA ALA A 191 -25.90 -24.97 43.18
C ALA A 191 -24.86 -23.92 42.72
N PRO A 192 -23.77 -24.32 42.02
CA PRO A 192 -22.73 -23.39 41.58
C PRO A 192 -23.26 -22.20 40.78
N VAL A 193 -22.55 -21.08 40.85
CA VAL A 193 -22.94 -19.82 40.20
C VAL A 193 -22.99 -20.00 38.68
N ASP A 194 -24.20 -19.85 38.11
CA ASP A 194 -24.44 -19.98 36.67
C ASP A 194 -23.96 -18.73 35.91
N CYS A 195 -22.77 -18.84 35.32
CA CYS A 195 -22.18 -17.81 34.47
C CYS A 195 -22.50 -17.99 32.98
N SER A 196 -23.32 -18.97 32.57
CA SER A 196 -23.56 -19.30 31.14
C SER A 196 -24.22 -18.17 30.33
N ALA A 197 -24.74 -17.13 30.99
CA ALA A 197 -25.15 -15.88 30.36
C ALA A 197 -23.99 -15.08 29.71
N LEU A 198 -22.73 -15.48 29.96
CA LEU A 198 -21.51 -14.94 29.35
C LEU A 198 -20.87 -15.88 28.31
N ASP A 199 -21.54 -16.98 27.94
CA ASP A 199 -21.05 -17.87 26.88
C ASP A 199 -21.17 -17.22 25.49
N GLU A 200 -20.04 -17.17 24.77
CA GLU A 200 -19.97 -16.80 23.36
C GLU A 200 -19.39 -17.94 22.51
N ALA A 201 -19.22 -17.74 21.20
CA ALA A 201 -18.70 -18.74 20.29
C ALA A 201 -17.32 -19.28 20.70
N CYS A 202 -16.45 -18.42 21.26
CA CYS A 202 -15.11 -18.79 21.74
C CYS A 202 -14.79 -18.37 23.19
N LEU A 203 -15.80 -17.90 23.92
CA LEU A 203 -15.73 -17.62 25.35
C LEU A 203 -16.72 -18.50 26.11
N VAL A 204 -16.38 -18.87 27.35
CA VAL A 204 -17.26 -19.58 28.29
C VAL A 204 -17.33 -18.78 29.59
N GLY A 205 -18.51 -18.69 30.18
CA GLY A 205 -18.70 -18.04 31.47
C GLY A 205 -18.11 -18.87 32.61
N VAL A 206 -17.23 -18.27 33.40
CA VAL A 206 -16.56 -18.92 34.54
C VAL A 206 -16.62 -18.00 35.76
N CYS A 207 -16.95 -18.56 36.91
CA CYS A 207 -16.96 -17.83 38.18
C CYS A 207 -15.52 -17.66 38.71
N ASP A 208 -15.12 -16.42 39.06
CA ASP A 208 -13.84 -16.14 39.70
C ASP A 208 -14.03 -15.94 41.21
N GLU A 209 -13.44 -16.86 41.99
CA GLU A 209 -13.57 -16.92 43.44
C GLU A 209 -12.83 -15.78 44.18
N ASN A 210 -11.83 -15.18 43.56
CA ASN A 210 -11.08 -14.06 44.14
C ASN A 210 -11.80 -12.73 43.89
N ALA A 211 -12.46 -12.60 42.75
CA ALA A 211 -13.26 -11.43 42.40
C ALA A 211 -14.70 -11.49 42.96
N ARG A 212 -15.21 -12.70 43.26
CA ARG A 212 -16.60 -12.99 43.64
C ARG A 212 -17.60 -12.48 42.57
N GLU A 213 -17.30 -12.74 41.30
CA GLU A 213 -18.14 -12.41 40.15
C GLU A 213 -17.99 -13.42 38.99
N CYS A 214 -18.91 -13.37 38.01
CA CYS A 214 -18.78 -14.11 36.76
C CYS A 214 -17.88 -13.37 35.77
N GLY A 215 -16.82 -14.03 35.31
CA GLY A 215 -15.98 -13.59 34.20
C GLY A 215 -16.12 -14.47 32.96
N THR A 216 -15.31 -14.19 31.94
CA THR A 216 -15.18 -15.00 30.72
C THR A 216 -13.80 -15.64 30.65
N ALA A 217 -13.75 -16.93 30.33
CA ALA A 217 -12.53 -17.62 29.93
C ALA A 217 -12.58 -18.01 28.45
N ASN A 218 -11.43 -18.17 27.81
CA ASN A 218 -11.35 -18.69 26.44
C ASN A 218 -11.78 -20.16 26.42
N ARG A 219 -12.55 -20.56 25.39
CA ARG A 219 -12.70 -21.98 25.03
C ARG A 219 -11.36 -22.54 24.54
N GLU A 220 -11.19 -23.86 24.56
CA GLU A 220 -9.94 -24.50 24.12
C GLU A 220 -9.64 -24.19 22.64
N ASP A 221 -8.38 -23.85 22.36
CA ASP A 221 -7.92 -23.59 20.99
C ASP A 221 -8.18 -24.82 20.10
N GLY A 222 -8.84 -24.61 18.95
CA GLY A 222 -9.32 -25.68 18.07
C GLY A 222 -10.78 -26.10 18.27
N THR A 223 -11.51 -25.55 19.26
CA THR A 223 -12.97 -25.72 19.37
C THR A 223 -13.67 -25.16 18.13
N GLU A 224 -14.61 -25.91 17.53
CA GLU A 224 -15.42 -25.43 16.40
C GLU A 224 -16.26 -24.20 16.78
N CYS A 225 -16.27 -23.18 15.92
CA CYS A 225 -17.03 -21.95 16.12
C CYS A 225 -17.67 -21.46 14.80
N GLY A 226 -18.31 -20.30 14.82
CA GLY A 226 -18.82 -19.66 13.61
C GLY A 226 -19.08 -18.17 13.82
N ASP A 227 -18.45 -17.32 12.99
CA ASP A 227 -18.68 -15.87 12.94
C ASP A 227 -19.94 -15.50 12.12
N GLY A 228 -20.44 -16.46 11.33
CA GLY A 228 -21.64 -16.35 10.49
C GLY A 228 -21.35 -16.45 8.99
N THR A 229 -20.11 -16.18 8.60
CA THR A 229 -19.55 -16.39 7.26
C THR A 229 -19.47 -17.89 6.93
N TYR A 230 -19.51 -18.22 5.65
CA TYR A 230 -19.38 -19.58 5.12
C TYR A 230 -18.15 -19.69 4.22
N CYS A 231 -17.86 -18.65 3.43
CA CYS A 231 -16.82 -18.71 2.41
C CYS A 231 -15.38 -18.67 2.97
N ASN A 232 -15.20 -18.33 4.25
CA ASN A 232 -13.93 -18.34 4.96
C ASN A 232 -13.56 -19.73 5.54
N GLY A 233 -14.45 -20.72 5.49
CA GLY A 233 -14.18 -22.12 5.84
C GLY A 233 -14.73 -22.58 7.19
N SER A 234 -14.33 -23.78 7.62
CA SER A 234 -14.62 -24.28 8.98
C SER A 234 -13.76 -23.54 9.99
N GLU A 235 -14.38 -22.81 10.90
CA GLU A 235 -13.71 -21.90 11.83
C GLU A 235 -13.42 -22.55 13.18
N THR A 236 -12.33 -22.14 13.81
CA THR A 236 -11.96 -22.62 15.15
C THR A 236 -11.53 -21.50 16.08
N CYS A 237 -11.75 -21.71 17.38
CA CYS A 237 -11.28 -20.78 18.40
C CYS A 237 -9.76 -20.76 18.48
N HIS A 238 -9.18 -19.56 18.56
CA HIS A 238 -7.78 -19.37 18.94
C HIS A 238 -7.64 -18.09 19.78
N GLY A 239 -7.17 -18.22 21.02
CA GLY A 239 -6.95 -17.10 21.92
C GLY A 239 -8.23 -16.38 22.37
N GLY A 240 -9.39 -17.04 22.32
CA GLY A 240 -10.69 -16.49 22.71
C GLY A 240 -11.50 -15.85 21.57
N ALA A 241 -10.90 -15.69 20.38
CA ALA A 241 -11.60 -15.27 19.17
C ALA A 241 -11.87 -16.46 18.25
N CYS A 242 -12.98 -16.43 17.50
CA CYS A 242 -13.20 -17.35 16.38
C CYS A 242 -12.31 -16.92 15.21
N GLN A 243 -11.57 -17.86 14.62
CA GLN A 243 -10.68 -17.59 13.49
C GLN A 243 -11.13 -18.37 12.25
N ALA A 244 -11.19 -17.63 11.13
CA ALA A 244 -11.43 -18.15 9.80
C ALA A 244 -10.49 -19.32 9.47
N GLY A 245 -11.06 -20.40 8.92
CA GLY A 245 -10.32 -21.58 8.51
C GLY A 245 -9.70 -21.47 7.12
N THR A 246 -9.64 -22.60 6.42
CA THR A 246 -9.29 -22.64 4.99
C THR A 246 -10.50 -22.23 4.15
N PRO A 247 -10.43 -21.16 3.33
CA PRO A 247 -11.54 -20.72 2.49
C PRO A 247 -12.10 -21.81 1.57
N VAL A 248 -13.39 -21.71 1.24
CA VAL A 248 -14.10 -22.75 0.48
C VAL A 248 -13.57 -22.86 -0.95
N ASP A 249 -12.96 -23.99 -1.28
CA ASP A 249 -12.38 -24.25 -2.60
C ASP A 249 -13.46 -24.52 -3.67
N CYS A 250 -13.71 -23.49 -4.48
CA CYS A 250 -14.63 -23.54 -5.61
C CYS A 250 -13.93 -23.81 -6.95
N SER A 251 -12.60 -24.03 -6.99
CA SER A 251 -11.81 -24.17 -8.24
C SER A 251 -12.28 -25.32 -9.15
N HIS A 252 -13.03 -26.29 -8.62
CA HIS A 252 -13.71 -27.32 -9.40
C HIS A 252 -14.77 -26.79 -10.40
N LEU A 253 -15.13 -25.50 -10.32
CA LEU A 253 -15.99 -24.78 -11.28
C LEU A 253 -15.22 -23.87 -12.24
N ASP A 254 -13.88 -23.82 -12.15
CA ASP A 254 -13.06 -23.02 -13.04
C ASP A 254 -13.11 -23.53 -14.48
N THR A 255 -13.16 -22.60 -15.42
CA THR A 255 -12.90 -22.85 -16.83
C THR A 255 -12.05 -21.72 -17.40
N ALA A 256 -11.63 -21.82 -18.66
CA ALA A 256 -10.93 -20.75 -19.36
C ALA A 256 -11.66 -19.39 -19.28
N CYS A 257 -12.99 -19.38 -19.11
CA CYS A 257 -13.80 -18.16 -18.97
C CYS A 257 -14.72 -18.09 -17.76
N ARG A 258 -14.54 -18.97 -16.77
CA ARG A 258 -15.25 -18.92 -15.49
C ARG A 258 -14.29 -19.13 -14.33
N LEU A 259 -14.64 -18.54 -13.20
CA LEU A 259 -14.01 -18.78 -11.91
C LEU A 259 -15.07 -19.33 -10.97
N GLY A 260 -14.75 -20.38 -10.23
CA GLY A 260 -15.56 -20.79 -9.09
C GLY A 260 -15.42 -19.78 -7.97
N ALA A 261 -16.51 -19.08 -7.65
CA ALA A 261 -16.57 -18.17 -6.51
C ALA A 261 -17.50 -18.74 -5.45
N CYS A 262 -17.15 -18.58 -4.18
CA CYS A 262 -18.06 -18.91 -3.09
C CYS A 262 -19.11 -17.80 -2.92
N ASN A 263 -20.39 -18.18 -2.87
CA ASN A 263 -21.51 -17.27 -2.65
C ASN A 263 -21.99 -17.38 -1.20
N GLU A 264 -21.69 -16.35 -0.41
CA GLU A 264 -22.00 -16.29 1.02
C GLU A 264 -23.53 -16.38 1.29
N GLN A 265 -24.35 -15.65 0.53
CA GLN A 265 -25.80 -15.62 0.71
C GLN A 265 -26.46 -16.98 0.43
N ARG A 266 -25.88 -17.79 -0.46
CA ARG A 266 -26.38 -19.12 -0.85
C ARG A 266 -25.67 -20.28 -0.16
N LYS A 267 -24.57 -20.01 0.55
CA LYS A 267 -23.67 -20.99 1.17
C LYS A 267 -23.29 -22.13 0.21
N THR A 268 -22.80 -21.75 -0.97
CA THR A 268 -22.45 -22.67 -2.07
C THR A 268 -21.42 -22.06 -3.02
N CYS A 269 -20.73 -22.89 -3.81
CA CYS A 269 -19.91 -22.45 -4.93
C CYS A 269 -20.78 -22.17 -6.16
N GLU A 270 -20.52 -21.07 -6.86
CA GLU A 270 -21.15 -20.74 -8.15
C GLU A 270 -20.10 -20.33 -9.20
N ALA A 271 -20.33 -20.73 -10.45
CA ALA A 271 -19.43 -20.40 -11.55
C ALA A 271 -19.71 -18.97 -12.03
N GLN A 272 -18.85 -18.03 -11.66
CA GLN A 272 -18.93 -16.63 -12.10
C GLN A 272 -18.11 -16.44 -13.39
N ASN A 273 -18.59 -15.57 -14.28
CA ASN A 273 -17.90 -15.29 -15.54
C ASN A 273 -16.62 -14.48 -15.27
N ARG A 274 -15.50 -14.86 -15.91
CA ARG A 274 -14.34 -13.97 -16.02
C ARG A 274 -14.74 -12.72 -16.81
N SER A 275 -14.05 -11.60 -16.58
CA SER A 275 -14.30 -10.32 -17.27
C SER A 275 -14.31 -10.49 -18.79
N ASN A 276 -15.20 -9.79 -19.49
CA ASN A 276 -15.17 -9.79 -20.95
C ASN A 276 -13.83 -9.22 -21.43
N GLY A 277 -13.20 -9.85 -22.43
CA GLY A 277 -11.84 -9.51 -22.87
C GLY A 277 -10.71 -10.17 -22.09
N THR A 278 -11.00 -11.02 -21.09
CA THR A 278 -9.96 -11.87 -20.48
C THR A 278 -9.47 -12.89 -21.49
N LEU A 279 -8.16 -13.04 -21.65
CA LEU A 279 -7.55 -14.07 -22.50
C LEU A 279 -7.96 -15.47 -22.05
N CYS A 280 -8.21 -16.35 -23.01
CA CYS A 280 -8.60 -17.74 -22.80
C CYS A 280 -8.05 -18.63 -23.92
N SER A 281 -8.45 -19.91 -23.96
CA SER A 281 -8.39 -20.70 -25.19
C SER A 281 -9.47 -21.78 -25.22
N ASP A 282 -10.05 -22.04 -26.39
CA ASP A 282 -10.91 -23.19 -26.71
C ASP A 282 -10.10 -24.42 -27.18
N GLY A 283 -8.82 -24.22 -27.50
CA GLY A 283 -7.84 -25.25 -27.87
C GLY A 283 -7.41 -25.18 -29.34
N VAL A 284 -8.18 -24.52 -30.19
CA VAL A 284 -7.80 -24.23 -31.59
C VAL A 284 -6.64 -23.22 -31.60
N PHE A 285 -5.88 -23.16 -32.69
CA PHE A 285 -4.73 -22.25 -32.88
C PHE A 285 -5.01 -21.20 -33.97
N CYS A 286 -5.57 -21.64 -35.08
CA CYS A 286 -5.78 -20.81 -36.27
C CYS A 286 -6.96 -19.83 -36.14
N ASN A 287 -7.71 -19.88 -35.03
CA ASN A 287 -8.79 -18.94 -34.69
C ASN A 287 -8.29 -17.66 -33.98
N GLY A 288 -6.97 -17.55 -33.73
CA GLY A 288 -6.31 -16.34 -33.22
C GLY A 288 -6.52 -16.09 -31.73
N GLU A 289 -6.22 -14.87 -31.27
CA GLU A 289 -6.25 -14.56 -29.83
C GLU A 289 -7.68 -14.62 -29.27
N GLU A 290 -7.92 -15.58 -28.39
CA GLU A 290 -9.25 -15.90 -27.89
C GLU A 290 -9.57 -15.12 -26.60
N THR A 291 -10.78 -14.58 -26.52
CA THR A 291 -11.22 -13.78 -25.36
C THR A 291 -12.56 -14.24 -24.81
N CYS A 292 -12.71 -14.10 -23.50
CA CYS A 292 -13.96 -14.38 -22.82
C CYS A 292 -15.05 -13.38 -23.21
N GLN A 293 -16.22 -13.88 -23.59
CA GLN A 293 -17.42 -13.06 -23.78
C GLN A 293 -18.64 -13.78 -23.22
N GLY A 294 -19.18 -13.28 -22.11
CA GLY A 294 -20.36 -13.87 -21.45
C GLY A 294 -20.09 -15.21 -20.75
N GLY A 295 -18.85 -15.47 -20.31
CA GLY A 295 -18.50 -16.74 -19.64
C GLY A 295 -18.30 -17.92 -20.58
N VAL A 296 -17.98 -17.64 -21.84
CA VAL A 296 -17.61 -18.59 -22.89
C VAL A 296 -16.37 -18.02 -23.58
N CYS A 297 -15.36 -18.85 -23.87
CA CYS A 297 -14.22 -18.44 -24.67
C CYS A 297 -14.68 -18.25 -26.12
N ARG A 298 -14.23 -17.19 -26.79
CA ARG A 298 -14.57 -16.92 -28.18
C ARG A 298 -13.32 -16.70 -29.01
N PRO A 299 -13.29 -17.22 -30.25
CA PRO A 299 -12.21 -16.96 -31.19
C PRO A 299 -12.08 -15.46 -31.47
N GLY A 300 -10.86 -15.02 -31.74
CA GLY A 300 -10.55 -13.67 -32.17
C GLY A 300 -10.75 -13.48 -33.68
N ALA A 301 -9.95 -12.58 -34.27
CA ALA A 301 -9.67 -12.65 -35.69
C ALA A 301 -8.76 -13.86 -35.95
N ALA A 302 -9.06 -14.66 -36.98
CA ALA A 302 -8.25 -15.83 -37.35
C ALA A 302 -6.77 -15.44 -37.55
N LEU A 303 -5.85 -16.35 -37.19
CA LEU A 303 -4.42 -16.06 -37.18
C LEU A 303 -3.94 -15.69 -38.59
N ASP A 304 -3.57 -14.42 -38.78
CA ASP A 304 -3.15 -13.91 -40.07
C ASP A 304 -1.72 -14.35 -40.39
N CYS A 305 -1.61 -15.42 -41.18
CA CYS A 305 -0.35 -15.90 -41.70
C CYS A 305 0.06 -15.22 -43.01
N SER A 306 -0.70 -14.26 -43.55
CA SER A 306 -0.49 -13.69 -44.89
C SER A 306 0.89 -13.04 -45.06
N GLY A 307 1.48 -12.51 -43.99
CA GLY A 307 2.87 -11.99 -43.97
C GLY A 307 3.99 -13.04 -44.12
N LEU A 308 3.68 -14.34 -44.11
CA LEU A 308 4.61 -15.38 -44.60
C LEU A 308 4.40 -15.68 -46.10
N GLY A 309 3.40 -15.10 -46.72
CA GLY A 309 3.18 -15.19 -48.16
C GLY A 309 4.21 -14.39 -48.95
N GLY A 310 4.09 -14.49 -50.27
CA GLY A 310 4.90 -13.77 -51.24
C GLY A 310 4.37 -14.01 -52.65
N GLU A 311 5.07 -13.50 -53.66
CA GLU A 311 4.68 -13.47 -55.08
C GLU A 311 3.79 -14.63 -55.56
N CYS A 312 4.12 -15.89 -55.24
CA CYS A 312 3.26 -17.06 -55.50
C CYS A 312 3.11 -18.05 -54.34
N LEU A 313 3.15 -17.54 -53.10
CA LEU A 313 2.99 -18.31 -51.87
C LEU A 313 1.88 -17.70 -51.02
N ALA A 314 0.87 -18.49 -50.67
CA ALA A 314 -0.10 -18.14 -49.65
C ALA A 314 0.44 -18.58 -48.27
N GLY A 315 0.60 -17.62 -47.37
CA GLY A 315 0.79 -17.92 -45.95
C GLY A 315 -0.52 -18.43 -45.35
N VAL A 316 -0.50 -19.64 -44.77
CA VAL A 316 -1.68 -20.33 -44.24
C VAL A 316 -1.39 -20.96 -42.89
N CYS A 317 -2.35 -20.88 -41.98
CA CYS A 317 -2.22 -21.51 -40.67
C CYS A 317 -2.36 -23.03 -40.75
N ASP A 318 -1.46 -23.75 -40.09
CA ASP A 318 -1.52 -25.19 -39.86
C ASP A 318 -1.92 -25.44 -38.40
N GLU A 319 -3.13 -25.99 -38.23
CA GLU A 319 -3.72 -26.31 -36.92
C GLU A 319 -3.09 -27.54 -36.27
N GLU A 320 -2.66 -28.53 -37.06
CA GLU A 320 -2.08 -29.79 -36.55
C GLU A 320 -0.67 -29.54 -36.01
N ASN A 321 0.11 -28.70 -36.70
CA ASN A 321 1.46 -28.32 -36.31
C ASN A 321 1.54 -27.01 -35.49
N ARG A 322 0.40 -26.33 -35.28
CA ARG A 322 0.26 -25.04 -34.56
C ARG A 322 1.26 -23.98 -35.01
N ILE A 323 1.34 -23.75 -36.32
CA ILE A 323 2.32 -22.86 -36.95
C ILE A 323 1.80 -22.25 -38.26
N CYS A 324 2.20 -21.03 -38.59
CA CYS A 324 2.00 -20.47 -39.93
C CYS A 324 2.96 -21.15 -40.92
N THR A 325 2.44 -21.60 -42.07
CA THR A 325 3.17 -22.31 -43.13
C THR A 325 2.95 -21.63 -44.47
N VAL A 326 3.80 -21.89 -45.46
CA VAL A 326 3.56 -21.45 -46.85
C VAL A 326 2.99 -22.60 -47.68
N LYS A 327 1.98 -22.29 -48.51
CA LYS A 327 1.52 -23.18 -49.59
C LYS A 327 1.61 -22.44 -50.92
N PRO A 328 2.05 -23.11 -52.02
CA PRO A 328 2.00 -22.53 -53.35
C PRO A 328 0.58 -22.08 -53.72
N LEU A 329 0.47 -20.90 -54.34
CA LEU A 329 -0.70 -20.54 -55.11
C LEU A 329 -0.82 -21.44 -56.35
N ALA A 330 -2.04 -21.55 -56.90
CA ALA A 330 -2.26 -22.34 -58.10
C ALA A 330 -1.80 -21.59 -59.37
N ASP A 331 -1.43 -22.34 -60.41
CA ASP A 331 -1.08 -21.74 -61.70
C ASP A 331 -2.30 -20.98 -62.27
N GLY A 332 -2.13 -19.68 -62.55
CA GLY A 332 -3.19 -18.77 -63.00
C GLY A 332 -3.88 -17.95 -61.91
N GLU A 333 -3.56 -18.12 -60.63
CA GLU A 333 -3.94 -17.15 -59.58
C GLU A 333 -3.22 -15.81 -59.80
N PRO A 334 -3.83 -14.66 -59.43
CA PRO A 334 -3.20 -13.36 -59.58
C PRO A 334 -2.02 -13.19 -58.63
N CYS A 335 -1.02 -12.45 -59.08
CA CYS A 335 0.12 -12.00 -58.28
C CYS A 335 0.49 -10.56 -58.65
N ASP A 336 1.61 -10.09 -58.12
CA ASP A 336 2.28 -8.84 -58.42
C ASP A 336 3.78 -9.21 -58.50
N ASP A 337 4.48 -8.89 -59.59
CA ASP A 337 5.91 -9.17 -59.74
C ASP A 337 6.82 -7.97 -59.40
N GLY A 338 6.24 -6.89 -58.86
CA GLY A 338 6.90 -5.63 -58.56
C GLY A 338 6.94 -4.65 -59.74
N ASP A 339 6.65 -5.10 -60.97
CA ASP A 339 6.43 -4.19 -62.09
C ASP A 339 4.95 -3.77 -62.17
N ALA A 340 4.63 -2.64 -61.54
CA ALA A 340 3.32 -2.00 -61.64
C ALA A 340 2.91 -1.61 -63.09
N CYS A 341 3.79 -1.77 -64.09
CA CYS A 341 3.42 -1.73 -65.50
C CYS A 341 2.84 -3.03 -66.05
N THR A 342 2.98 -4.19 -65.42
CA THR A 342 2.44 -5.45 -65.97
C THR A 342 1.18 -5.85 -65.24
N ALA A 343 0.11 -6.12 -66.01
CA ALA A 343 -1.20 -6.41 -65.42
C ALA A 343 -2.17 -7.14 -66.37
N PRO A 344 -2.91 -8.16 -65.90
CA PRO A 344 -2.74 -8.85 -64.62
C PRO A 344 -1.55 -9.83 -64.69
N ASP A 345 -0.71 -9.82 -63.66
CA ASP A 345 0.31 -10.86 -63.49
C ASP A 345 -0.32 -12.15 -62.97
N THR A 346 0.30 -13.29 -63.24
CA THR A 346 -0.25 -14.60 -62.82
C THR A 346 0.82 -15.59 -62.38
N CYS A 347 0.49 -16.42 -61.39
CA CYS A 347 1.38 -17.47 -60.92
C CYS A 347 1.59 -18.56 -61.96
N LEU A 348 2.84 -19.00 -62.12
CA LEU A 348 3.20 -20.19 -62.89
C LEU A 348 4.39 -20.89 -62.23
N SER A 349 4.21 -22.15 -61.84
CA SER A 349 5.26 -22.97 -61.23
C SER A 349 5.93 -22.30 -60.01
N GLN A 350 5.12 -21.71 -59.13
CA GLN A 350 5.54 -21.05 -57.88
C GLN A 350 6.38 -19.77 -58.06
N ARG A 351 6.25 -19.10 -59.20
CA ARG A 351 6.81 -17.76 -59.49
C ARG A 351 5.75 -16.89 -60.14
N CYS A 352 5.78 -15.59 -59.89
CA CYS A 352 4.93 -14.68 -60.64
C CYS A 352 5.40 -14.59 -62.10
N GLN A 353 4.47 -14.35 -63.01
CA GLN A 353 4.74 -14.08 -64.42
C GLN A 353 4.09 -12.76 -64.79
N SER A 354 4.93 -11.82 -65.22
CA SER A 354 4.55 -10.51 -65.72
C SER A 354 3.46 -10.63 -66.79
N GLY A 355 2.37 -9.89 -66.61
CA GLY A 355 1.32 -9.66 -67.58
C GLY A 355 1.77 -8.79 -68.76
N PRO A 356 0.83 -8.35 -69.61
CA PRO A 356 1.13 -7.39 -70.68
C PRO A 356 1.46 -6.00 -70.10
N GLN A 357 2.36 -5.27 -70.78
CA GLN A 357 2.84 -3.94 -70.35
C GLN A 357 1.79 -2.83 -70.54
N VAL A 358 1.70 -1.92 -69.55
CA VAL A 358 0.67 -0.86 -69.39
C VAL A 358 1.28 0.50 -68.91
N CYS A 359 2.60 0.69 -69.00
CA CYS A 359 3.36 1.78 -68.34
C CYS A 359 2.92 3.24 -68.55
N ASP A 360 2.14 3.58 -69.58
CA ASP A 360 1.71 4.97 -69.87
C ASP A 360 0.61 5.45 -68.91
N VAL A 361 0.79 5.24 -67.60
CA VAL A 361 -0.14 5.62 -66.53
C VAL A 361 -0.08 7.13 -66.31
N PRO A 362 -1.20 7.88 -66.53
CA PRO A 362 -1.19 9.33 -66.38
C PRO A 362 -0.78 9.77 -64.98
N THR A 363 0.30 10.55 -64.92
CA THR A 363 1.01 10.95 -63.71
C THR A 363 1.17 12.47 -63.69
N VAL A 364 0.77 13.09 -62.59
CA VAL A 364 0.83 14.54 -62.39
C VAL A 364 1.78 14.86 -61.24
N LEU A 365 2.85 15.58 -61.55
CA LEU A 365 3.72 16.20 -60.56
C LEU A 365 3.23 17.60 -60.25
N MET A 366 3.07 17.89 -58.97
CA MET A 366 2.68 19.18 -58.42
C MET A 366 3.87 19.71 -57.60
N VAL A 367 4.30 20.94 -57.84
CA VAL A 367 5.34 21.60 -57.03
C VAL A 367 4.75 22.84 -56.37
N TYR A 368 4.89 22.94 -55.06
CA TYR A 368 4.41 24.03 -54.23
C TYR A 368 5.63 24.83 -53.78
N MET A 369 5.89 25.95 -54.44
CA MET A 369 7.10 26.77 -54.25
C MET A 369 6.73 28.01 -53.44
N ALA A 370 7.00 27.98 -52.13
CA ALA A 370 6.55 28.98 -51.15
C ALA A 370 7.52 30.15 -50.99
N ALA A 371 8.04 30.70 -52.10
CA ALA A 371 9.25 31.51 -52.10
C ALA A 371 9.08 33.01 -51.76
N ASP A 372 8.10 33.42 -50.94
CA ASP A 372 8.08 34.79 -50.35
C ASP A 372 8.96 34.86 -49.09
N ASN A 373 10.25 34.67 -49.31
CA ASN A 373 11.31 34.76 -48.31
C ASN A 373 12.65 35.12 -49.00
N ASP A 374 13.80 34.66 -48.50
CA ASP A 374 15.11 34.90 -49.11
C ASP A 374 15.54 33.91 -50.20
N LEU A 375 14.82 32.80 -50.40
CA LEU A 375 15.05 31.79 -51.46
C LEU A 375 14.38 32.13 -52.81
N ASP A 376 13.67 33.26 -52.94
CA ASP A 376 13.11 33.74 -54.22
C ASP A 376 14.06 33.64 -55.43
N PRO A 377 15.38 33.97 -55.33
CA PRO A 377 16.31 33.84 -56.45
C PRO A 377 16.48 32.40 -56.94
N ASP A 378 16.48 31.44 -56.03
CA ASP A 378 16.74 30.03 -56.30
C ASP A 378 15.48 29.33 -56.83
N SER A 379 14.28 29.78 -56.40
CA SER A 379 13.02 29.39 -57.06
C SER A 379 12.99 29.76 -58.56
N VAL A 380 13.72 30.81 -58.96
CA VAL A 380 13.91 31.15 -60.39
C VAL A 380 14.89 30.19 -61.08
N ALA A 381 15.87 29.64 -60.37
CA ALA A 381 16.75 28.60 -60.90
C ALA A 381 15.96 27.29 -61.14
N ASP A 382 15.19 26.83 -60.17
CA ASP A 382 14.47 25.55 -60.27
C ASP A 382 13.31 25.59 -61.25
N THR A 383 12.58 26.72 -61.34
CA THR A 383 11.63 26.90 -62.44
C THR A 383 12.32 26.96 -63.81
N ASN A 384 13.62 27.26 -63.91
CA ASN A 384 14.40 27.12 -65.15
C ASN A 384 14.85 25.68 -65.39
N GLU A 385 15.27 24.94 -64.36
CA GLU A 385 15.58 23.51 -64.41
C GLU A 385 14.37 22.68 -64.90
N MET A 386 13.19 22.88 -64.29
CA MET A 386 11.94 22.22 -64.68
C MET A 386 11.53 22.48 -66.14
N LYS A 387 11.77 23.70 -66.65
CA LYS A 387 11.59 24.00 -68.08
C LYS A 387 12.64 23.28 -68.93
N ALA A 388 13.91 23.30 -68.54
CA ALA A 388 14.99 22.63 -69.26
C ALA A 388 14.79 21.12 -69.36
N ALA A 389 14.18 20.50 -68.35
CA ALA A 389 13.78 19.09 -68.39
C ALA A 389 12.83 18.79 -69.56
N ASN A 390 11.89 19.69 -69.92
CA ASN A 390 10.92 19.51 -71.01
C ASN A 390 10.13 18.19 -70.91
N VAL A 391 9.19 18.13 -69.96
CA VAL A 391 8.41 16.92 -69.63
C VAL A 391 7.54 16.39 -70.78
N ASP A 392 7.08 17.23 -71.71
CA ASP A 392 6.22 16.88 -72.86
C ASP A 392 6.75 15.74 -73.77
N ASN A 393 8.05 15.42 -73.68
CA ASN A 393 8.63 14.25 -74.35
C ASN A 393 8.07 12.92 -73.81
N ALA A 394 7.38 12.92 -72.66
CA ALA A 394 6.62 11.80 -72.10
C ALA A 394 5.15 12.23 -71.91
N PRO A 395 4.23 11.90 -72.85
CA PRO A 395 2.84 12.38 -72.81
C PRO A 395 2.00 11.93 -71.60
N TRP A 396 2.47 10.93 -70.85
CA TRP A 396 1.86 10.47 -69.59
C TRP A 396 2.22 11.37 -68.39
N LEU A 397 3.26 12.21 -68.48
CA LEU A 397 3.72 13.08 -67.41
C LEU A 397 3.25 14.54 -67.60
N LYS A 398 2.75 15.16 -66.53
CA LYS A 398 2.44 16.59 -66.49
C LYS A 398 3.02 17.24 -65.24
N LEU A 399 3.36 18.53 -65.35
CA LEU A 399 3.96 19.31 -64.27
C LEU A 399 3.18 20.62 -64.03
N TYR A 400 2.67 20.79 -62.81
CA TYR A 400 1.94 21.97 -62.35
C TYR A 400 2.63 22.61 -61.15
N LEU A 401 2.70 23.94 -61.15
CA LEU A 401 3.33 24.73 -60.09
C LEU A 401 2.31 25.69 -59.50
N LEU A 402 2.25 25.77 -58.17
CA LEU A 402 1.89 27.03 -57.50
C LEU A 402 3.21 27.67 -57.07
N TRP A 403 3.50 28.83 -57.65
CA TRP A 403 4.71 29.58 -57.39
C TRP A 403 4.32 30.91 -56.76
N ASP A 404 4.64 31.06 -55.49
CA ASP A 404 4.68 32.33 -54.80
C ASP A 404 6.12 32.81 -54.72
N ARG A 405 6.31 34.13 -54.66
CA ARG A 405 7.60 34.79 -54.82
C ARG A 405 7.72 35.95 -53.85
N ARG A 406 8.89 36.58 -53.76
CA ARG A 406 9.06 37.73 -52.85
C ARG A 406 8.34 38.99 -53.31
N GLY A 407 7.18 39.32 -52.70
CA GLY A 407 6.55 40.63 -52.79
C GLY A 407 5.14 40.70 -53.40
N ASN A 408 4.14 40.83 -52.54
CA ASN A 408 2.86 41.54 -52.74
C ASN A 408 2.18 41.38 -54.12
N ASN A 409 1.19 40.49 -54.16
CA ASN A 409 0.27 40.12 -55.25
C ASN A 409 0.95 39.36 -56.40
N ASN A 410 1.90 38.47 -56.10
CA ASN A 410 2.70 37.75 -57.09
C ASN A 410 2.45 36.23 -57.18
N SER A 411 1.65 35.60 -56.31
CA SER A 411 1.36 34.15 -56.38
C SER A 411 0.70 33.76 -57.72
N ARG A 412 1.23 32.75 -58.42
CA ARG A 412 0.72 32.31 -59.73
C ARG A 412 0.67 30.78 -59.84
N PHE A 413 -0.42 30.30 -60.43
CA PHE A 413 -0.57 28.91 -60.84
C PHE A 413 -0.15 28.72 -62.31
N TYR A 414 0.72 27.75 -62.56
CA TYR A 414 1.33 27.47 -63.86
C TYR A 414 1.24 26.00 -64.25
N GLN A 415 1.26 25.73 -65.56
CA GLN A 415 1.69 24.45 -66.12
C GLN A 415 3.07 24.63 -66.77
N VAL A 416 4.04 23.77 -66.45
CA VAL A 416 5.34 23.70 -67.14
C VAL A 416 5.18 22.77 -68.33
N HIS A 417 5.40 23.27 -69.55
CA HIS A 417 5.32 22.48 -70.78
C HIS A 417 6.07 23.14 -71.95
N ASN A 418 6.57 22.36 -72.91
CA ASN A 418 7.34 22.78 -74.10
C ASN A 418 8.52 23.73 -73.79
N GLY A 419 9.23 23.50 -72.69
CA GLY A 419 10.32 24.38 -72.24
C GLY A 419 9.87 25.75 -71.73
N ALA A 420 8.58 25.93 -71.46
CA ALA A 420 7.95 27.17 -71.02
C ALA A 420 7.03 26.96 -69.80
N MET A 421 6.51 28.07 -69.27
CA MET A 421 5.49 28.07 -68.22
C MET A 421 4.29 28.88 -68.70
N THR A 422 3.11 28.26 -68.70
CA THR A 422 1.85 28.90 -69.08
C THR A 422 1.04 29.19 -67.83
N GLN A 423 0.71 30.47 -67.57
CA GLN A 423 -0.16 30.83 -66.45
C GLN A 423 -1.59 30.32 -66.70
N LEU A 424 -2.17 29.77 -65.64
CA LEU A 424 -3.53 29.26 -65.59
C LEU A 424 -4.32 29.98 -64.49
N SER A 425 -5.65 29.84 -64.52
CA SER A 425 -6.50 30.19 -63.38
C SER A 425 -6.48 29.08 -62.33
N ALA A 426 -6.63 29.42 -61.06
CA ALA A 426 -6.86 28.47 -59.98
C ALA A 426 -8.12 28.90 -59.21
N PRO A 427 -9.32 28.43 -59.62
CA PRO A 427 -10.59 28.90 -59.08
C PRO A 427 -10.80 28.70 -57.57
N ARG A 428 -10.22 27.67 -56.96
CA ARG A 428 -10.31 27.41 -55.50
C ARG A 428 -9.33 28.29 -54.72
N LEU A 429 -8.15 28.54 -55.28
CA LEU A 429 -7.19 29.54 -54.78
C LEU A 429 -7.64 30.99 -55.04
N GLY A 430 -8.61 31.21 -55.94
CA GLY A 430 -9.06 32.54 -56.37
C GLY A 430 -8.12 33.25 -57.37
N LEU A 431 -7.04 32.60 -57.81
CA LEU A 431 -6.02 33.21 -58.68
C LEU A 431 -6.51 33.30 -60.14
N PRO A 432 -6.48 34.48 -60.78
CA PRO A 432 -6.88 34.65 -62.18
C PRO A 432 -5.78 34.19 -63.16
N GLN A 433 -6.18 33.76 -64.36
CA GLN A 433 -5.23 33.42 -65.44
C GLN A 433 -4.40 34.63 -65.92
N SER A 434 -4.91 35.84 -65.72
CA SER A 434 -4.19 37.09 -65.98
C SER A 434 -4.59 38.12 -64.94
N GLY A 435 -3.65 38.48 -64.06
CA GLY A 435 -3.90 39.43 -62.99
C GLY A 435 -2.84 39.38 -61.90
N ALA A 436 -3.09 40.16 -60.86
CA ALA A 436 -2.37 40.09 -59.60
C ALA A 436 -3.27 39.35 -58.58
N GLY A 437 -2.64 38.70 -57.60
CA GLY A 437 -3.28 37.90 -56.56
C GLY A 437 -2.23 37.36 -55.62
N GLU A 438 -2.62 37.14 -54.37
CA GLU A 438 -1.77 36.60 -53.30
C GLU A 438 -2.50 35.45 -52.60
N VAL A 439 -1.77 34.44 -52.13
CA VAL A 439 -2.24 33.42 -51.19
C VAL A 439 -1.17 33.19 -50.12
N ASN A 440 -1.57 33.02 -48.86
CA ASN A 440 -0.63 32.61 -47.81
C ASN A 440 -0.17 31.19 -48.10
N MET A 441 1.13 30.98 -48.32
CA MET A 441 1.67 29.66 -48.64
C MET A 441 1.83 28.76 -47.40
N ALA A 442 1.82 29.33 -46.20
CA ALA A 442 1.76 28.58 -44.94
C ALA A 442 0.33 28.10 -44.59
N ASP A 443 -0.73 28.64 -45.22
CA ASP A 443 -2.11 28.24 -44.96
C ASP A 443 -2.36 26.80 -45.48
N PRO A 444 -2.73 25.83 -44.62
CA PRO A 444 -3.02 24.46 -45.05
C PRO A 444 -4.18 24.37 -46.06
N ASP A 445 -5.13 25.30 -46.00
CA ASP A 445 -6.20 25.35 -46.99
C ASP A 445 -5.65 25.82 -48.36
N THR A 446 -4.59 26.64 -48.43
CA THR A 446 -3.91 27.00 -49.71
C THR A 446 -3.33 25.76 -50.36
N LEU A 447 -2.59 24.94 -49.60
CA LEU A 447 -2.04 23.67 -50.08
C LEU A 447 -3.16 22.73 -50.57
N GLN A 448 -4.25 22.60 -49.82
CA GLN A 448 -5.39 21.77 -50.23
C GLN A 448 -6.10 22.32 -51.48
N LYS A 449 -6.33 23.64 -51.57
CA LYS A 449 -6.94 24.30 -52.73
C LYS A 449 -6.09 24.11 -53.99
N PHE A 450 -4.76 24.17 -53.89
CA PHE A 450 -3.83 23.90 -54.99
C PHE A 450 -3.98 22.47 -55.53
N ILE A 451 -3.89 21.46 -54.66
CA ILE A 451 -4.03 20.05 -55.03
C ILE A 451 -5.39 19.80 -55.71
N LEU A 452 -6.46 20.41 -55.18
CA LEU A 452 -7.81 20.29 -55.76
C LEU A 452 -7.98 21.07 -57.08
N ASP A 453 -7.36 22.24 -57.26
CA ASP A 453 -7.39 22.97 -58.54
C ASP A 453 -6.59 22.25 -59.64
N VAL A 454 -5.63 21.40 -59.29
CA VAL A 454 -4.95 20.46 -60.22
C VAL A 454 -5.83 19.24 -60.51
N LYS A 455 -6.40 18.60 -59.47
CA LYS A 455 -7.24 17.38 -59.61
C LYS A 455 -8.59 17.64 -60.30
N ASP A 456 -9.12 18.86 -60.25
CA ASP A 456 -10.28 19.28 -61.06
C ASP A 456 -9.95 19.39 -62.57
N ARG A 457 -8.66 19.51 -62.93
CA ARG A 457 -8.18 19.65 -64.31
C ARG A 457 -7.70 18.33 -64.92
N GLU A 458 -7.14 17.47 -64.09
CA GLU A 458 -6.47 16.24 -64.52
C GLU A 458 -7.15 15.00 -63.93
N GLY A 459 -7.51 14.06 -64.81
CA GLY A 459 -8.03 12.75 -64.42
C GLY A 459 -6.91 11.71 -64.30
N ALA A 460 -5.83 12.05 -63.61
CA ALA A 460 -4.66 11.19 -63.46
C ALA A 460 -4.84 10.11 -62.39
N ALA A 461 -4.07 9.03 -62.50
CA ALA A 461 -4.02 7.95 -61.52
C ALA A 461 -2.96 8.21 -60.45
N ASN A 462 -1.82 8.78 -60.84
CA ASN A 462 -0.73 9.15 -59.93
C ASN A 462 -0.69 10.67 -59.71
N TYR A 463 -0.63 11.08 -58.44
CA TYR A 463 -0.31 12.44 -58.03
C TYR A 463 0.91 12.43 -57.13
N TYR A 464 1.97 13.11 -57.55
CA TYR A 464 3.15 13.39 -56.75
C TYR A 464 3.11 14.86 -56.35
N LEU A 465 3.42 15.17 -55.11
CA LEU A 465 3.54 16.52 -54.58
C LEU A 465 4.99 16.73 -54.13
N ILE A 466 5.61 17.83 -54.54
CA ILE A 466 6.84 18.33 -53.94
C ILE A 466 6.54 19.65 -53.24
N LEU A 467 6.97 19.76 -51.99
CA LEU A 467 7.00 21.01 -51.24
C LEU A 467 8.43 21.55 -51.29
N TRP A 468 8.59 22.78 -51.77
CA TRP A 468 9.88 23.45 -51.97
C TRP A 468 9.89 24.71 -51.12
N ASP A 469 10.77 24.80 -50.12
CA ASP A 469 11.14 26.01 -49.38
C ASP A 469 12.23 25.76 -48.29
N HIS A 470 12.35 26.64 -47.29
CA HIS A 470 12.99 26.36 -46.01
C HIS A 470 12.31 25.22 -45.24
N GLY A 471 13.11 24.55 -44.40
CA GLY A 471 12.64 23.70 -43.32
C GLY A 471 13.55 23.78 -42.08
N ASP A 472 13.03 23.44 -40.89
CA ASP A 472 13.85 23.22 -39.67
C ASP A 472 13.19 22.15 -38.75
N GLY A 473 12.65 21.08 -39.35
CA GLY A 473 12.09 19.93 -38.64
C GLY A 473 10.64 20.08 -38.17
N TRP A 474 10.39 19.71 -36.91
CA TRP A 474 9.06 19.74 -36.28
C TRP A 474 8.92 20.87 -35.26
N TYR A 475 7.69 21.37 -35.15
CA TYR A 475 7.30 22.65 -34.56
C TYR A 475 8.02 23.13 -33.29
N ARG A 476 8.35 24.44 -33.26
CA ARG A 476 8.69 25.18 -32.04
C ARG A 476 8.04 26.57 -32.03
N ALA A 477 7.42 26.96 -30.92
CA ALA A 477 6.84 28.29 -30.77
C ALA A 477 7.91 29.37 -30.61
N ALA A 478 7.78 30.47 -31.37
CA ALA A 478 8.64 31.63 -31.26
C ALA A 478 8.63 32.24 -29.85
N ALA A 479 9.81 32.45 -29.26
CA ALA A 479 9.95 33.19 -28.01
C ALA A 479 9.71 34.69 -28.26
N LEU A 480 8.93 35.34 -27.38
CA LEU A 480 8.52 36.76 -27.51
C LEU A 480 9.69 37.70 -27.88
N GLY A 481 9.74 38.12 -29.14
CA GLY A 481 10.68 39.11 -29.65
C GLY A 481 11.64 38.65 -30.76
N LYS A 482 11.68 37.37 -31.12
CA LYS A 482 12.36 36.88 -32.35
C LYS A 482 11.66 35.66 -32.96
N PRO A 483 11.64 35.52 -34.29
CA PRO A 483 11.28 34.26 -34.92
C PRO A 483 12.29 33.15 -34.56
N ARG A 484 11.76 31.95 -34.35
CA ARG A 484 12.39 30.65 -34.59
C ARG A 484 11.24 29.77 -35.07
N TYR A 485 11.31 29.29 -36.30
CA TYR A 485 10.37 28.35 -36.90
C TYR A 485 11.07 27.00 -36.99
N LYS A 486 10.35 25.91 -36.76
CA LYS A 486 10.84 24.53 -36.94
C LYS A 486 9.81 23.77 -37.75
N ASP A 487 9.56 24.28 -38.94
CA ASP A 487 8.35 23.98 -39.71
C ASP A 487 8.75 23.93 -41.20
N LEU A 488 7.81 24.12 -42.13
CA LEU A 488 8.04 24.04 -43.58
C LEU A 488 7.37 25.24 -44.28
N CYS A 489 7.78 25.60 -45.51
CA CYS A 489 7.10 26.61 -46.37
C CYS A 489 6.85 27.95 -45.67
N TYR A 490 7.89 28.78 -45.56
CA TYR A 490 7.89 30.03 -44.81
C TYR A 490 7.45 31.23 -45.68
N ASP A 491 6.40 31.92 -45.25
CA ASP A 491 5.86 33.11 -45.89
C ASP A 491 6.14 34.35 -45.01
N GLU A 492 7.16 35.14 -45.39
CA GLU A 492 7.53 36.34 -44.64
C GLU A 492 6.46 37.44 -44.71
N GLN A 493 5.61 37.48 -45.75
CA GLN A 493 4.70 38.60 -46.01
C GLN A 493 3.27 38.36 -45.52
N SER A 494 2.85 37.11 -45.34
CA SER A 494 1.66 36.71 -44.58
C SER A 494 1.81 36.89 -43.06
N GLY A 495 2.96 37.38 -42.60
CA GLY A 495 3.21 37.77 -41.21
C GLY A 495 4.39 37.07 -40.55
N TYR A 496 5.30 36.49 -41.34
CA TYR A 496 6.24 35.44 -40.92
C TYR A 496 5.49 34.22 -40.41
N ASP A 497 4.76 33.60 -41.34
CA ASP A 497 3.98 32.38 -41.13
C ASP A 497 4.73 31.16 -41.71
N SER A 498 4.38 29.95 -41.26
CA SER A 498 5.07 28.71 -41.63
C SER A 498 4.15 27.50 -41.49
N LEU A 499 4.06 26.68 -42.53
CA LEU A 499 3.23 25.46 -42.55
C LEU A 499 3.73 24.45 -41.51
N THR A 500 3.03 24.34 -40.39
CA THR A 500 3.45 23.42 -39.31
C THR A 500 3.21 21.96 -39.68
N THR A 501 3.87 21.01 -39.00
CA THR A 501 3.74 19.57 -39.28
C THR A 501 2.27 19.07 -39.26
N ALA A 502 1.44 19.64 -38.39
CA ALA A 502 0.01 19.31 -38.30
C ALA A 502 -0.82 19.93 -39.44
N GLU A 503 -0.42 21.11 -39.93
CA GLU A 503 -1.08 21.84 -41.02
C GLU A 503 -0.67 21.27 -42.39
N LEU A 504 0.59 20.87 -42.57
CA LEU A 504 1.04 20.02 -43.68
C LEU A 504 0.10 18.84 -43.86
N ARG A 505 -0.13 18.08 -42.77
CA ARG A 505 -1.06 16.96 -42.75
C ARG A 505 -2.49 17.36 -43.08
N GLN A 506 -2.98 18.51 -42.60
CA GLN A 506 -4.32 19.04 -42.96
C GLN A 506 -4.42 19.37 -44.46
N GLY A 507 -3.39 19.97 -45.06
CA GLY A 507 -3.39 20.36 -46.47
C GLY A 507 -3.44 19.17 -47.42
N ILE A 508 -2.70 18.10 -47.12
CA ILE A 508 -2.67 16.88 -47.94
C ILE A 508 -3.76 15.85 -47.57
N ALA A 509 -4.56 16.11 -46.52
CA ALA A 509 -5.52 15.16 -45.97
C ALA A 509 -6.49 14.59 -47.01
N GLY A 510 -6.56 13.26 -47.10
CA GLY A 510 -7.46 12.53 -48.01
C GLY A 510 -7.17 12.76 -49.50
N GLN A 511 -6.02 13.34 -49.87
CA GLN A 511 -5.72 13.61 -51.27
C GLN A 511 -5.19 12.38 -52.03
N GLY A 512 -4.82 11.31 -51.34
CA GLY A 512 -4.42 10.04 -51.97
C GLY A 512 -3.17 10.23 -52.83
N LEU A 513 -2.15 10.87 -52.28
CA LEU A 513 -0.88 11.09 -52.97
C LEU A 513 -0.14 9.76 -53.10
N ARG A 514 0.62 9.60 -54.18
CA ARG A 514 1.53 8.45 -54.36
C ARG A 514 2.94 8.78 -53.84
N LEU A 515 3.34 10.04 -53.92
CA LEU A 515 4.62 10.52 -53.41
C LEU A 515 4.49 11.93 -52.84
N LEU A 516 5.10 12.15 -51.68
CA LEU A 516 5.34 13.45 -51.04
C LEU A 516 6.86 13.69 -51.00
N GLY A 517 7.37 14.47 -51.94
CA GLY A 517 8.72 15.02 -51.86
C GLY A 517 8.72 16.28 -51.01
N ILE A 518 9.80 16.49 -50.26
CA ILE A 518 10.04 17.68 -49.48
C ILE A 518 11.49 18.09 -49.79
N ASP A 519 11.61 19.11 -50.64
CA ASP A 519 12.86 19.76 -51.07
C ASP A 519 13.11 20.92 -50.10
N ALA A 520 13.50 20.54 -48.88
CA ALA A 520 13.60 21.43 -47.72
C ALA A 520 14.36 20.77 -46.57
N CYS A 521 15.21 21.55 -45.90
CA CYS A 521 16.07 21.14 -44.79
C CYS A 521 15.35 20.36 -43.67
N ILE A 522 15.95 19.25 -43.24
CA ILE A 522 15.63 18.52 -42.01
C ILE A 522 14.17 18.02 -41.97
N GLN A 523 13.69 17.37 -43.03
CA GLN A 523 12.29 16.92 -43.13
C GLN A 523 12.11 15.39 -43.07
N SER A 524 13.18 14.60 -43.21
CA SER A 524 13.16 13.15 -42.98
C SER A 524 13.26 12.81 -41.49
N LEU A 525 12.25 13.26 -40.74
CA LEU A 525 12.11 12.98 -39.31
C LEU A 525 10.97 11.98 -39.07
N ALA A 526 11.17 11.04 -38.16
CA ALA A 526 10.17 10.07 -37.74
C ALA A 526 8.89 10.76 -37.24
N GLU A 527 9.00 11.91 -36.59
CA GLU A 527 7.88 12.77 -36.21
C GLU A 527 7.02 13.22 -37.41
N ILE A 528 7.66 13.66 -38.50
CA ILE A 528 7.00 14.22 -39.69
C ILE A 528 6.39 13.08 -40.51
N ALA A 529 7.19 12.06 -40.82
CA ALA A 529 6.74 10.85 -41.52
C ALA A 529 5.56 10.18 -40.78
N TYR A 530 5.56 10.18 -39.45
CA TYR A 530 4.46 9.61 -38.67
C TYR A 530 3.22 10.49 -38.65
N GLU A 531 3.32 11.82 -38.75
CA GLU A 531 2.15 12.70 -38.87
C GLU A 531 1.49 12.52 -40.24
N VAL A 532 2.26 12.50 -41.34
CA VAL A 532 1.72 12.34 -42.72
C VAL A 532 1.35 10.90 -43.11
N ARG A 533 1.54 9.92 -42.22
CA ARG A 533 1.30 8.49 -42.49
C ARG A 533 -0.11 8.23 -43.06
N GLY A 534 -0.18 7.57 -44.21
CA GLY A 534 -1.43 7.21 -44.89
C GLY A 534 -2.09 8.31 -45.73
N GLU A 535 -1.55 9.54 -45.74
CA GLU A 535 -1.99 10.59 -46.70
C GLU A 535 -1.20 10.52 -48.03
N ALA A 536 -0.01 9.91 -47.99
CA ALA A 536 0.82 9.52 -49.13
C ALA A 536 1.39 8.07 -48.93
N GLU A 537 1.92 7.45 -49.99
CA GLU A 537 2.62 6.16 -49.93
C GLU A 537 4.11 6.33 -49.61
N ILE A 538 4.84 7.10 -50.43
CA ILE A 538 6.28 7.37 -50.21
C ILE A 538 6.49 8.81 -49.79
N MET A 539 7.32 9.04 -48.78
CA MET A 539 7.91 10.35 -48.48
C MET A 539 9.36 10.39 -49.00
N VAL A 540 9.82 11.52 -49.54
CA VAL A 540 11.23 11.73 -49.93
C VAL A 540 11.73 13.05 -49.34
N ALA A 541 12.76 13.00 -48.51
CA ALA A 541 13.27 14.16 -47.76
C ALA A 541 14.72 13.97 -47.26
N SER A 542 15.36 15.07 -46.83
CA SER A 542 16.69 15.08 -46.19
C SER A 542 16.62 14.94 -44.66
N GLU A 543 17.57 14.24 -44.04
CA GLU A 543 17.76 14.25 -42.58
C GLU A 543 18.47 15.53 -42.09
N GLU A 544 19.27 16.15 -42.96
CA GLU A 544 20.12 17.31 -42.70
C GLU A 544 19.64 18.56 -43.48
N LEU A 545 20.35 19.68 -43.33
CA LEU A 545 20.24 20.84 -44.20
C LEU A 545 20.42 20.46 -45.68
N GLU A 546 19.60 21.04 -46.56
CA GLU A 546 19.75 20.98 -48.01
C GLU A 546 20.45 22.26 -48.54
N PRO A 547 21.25 22.20 -49.62
CA PRO A 547 21.78 23.39 -50.27
C PRO A 547 20.66 24.28 -50.83
N VAL A 548 20.90 25.59 -50.91
CA VAL A 548 19.93 26.56 -51.46
C VAL A 548 19.53 26.31 -52.93
N SER A 549 20.22 25.41 -53.63
CA SER A 549 19.89 24.97 -54.99
C SER A 549 18.91 23.79 -55.05
N GLY A 550 18.44 23.27 -53.91
CA GLY A 550 17.46 22.20 -53.82
C GLY A 550 17.79 20.95 -54.63
N TRP A 551 16.75 20.27 -55.11
CA TRP A 551 16.87 19.08 -55.95
C TRP A 551 17.20 19.43 -57.41
N SER A 552 18.04 18.62 -58.08
CA SER A 552 18.38 18.86 -59.49
C SER A 552 17.24 18.44 -60.45
N TYR A 553 16.19 19.25 -60.53
CA TYR A 553 14.99 19.02 -61.35
C TYR A 553 15.30 18.71 -62.82
N THR A 554 16.34 19.31 -63.41
CA THR A 554 16.75 19.01 -64.79
C THR A 554 17.15 17.55 -64.94
N GLN A 555 17.88 17.00 -63.98
CA GLN A 555 18.37 15.62 -64.00
C GLN A 555 17.26 14.64 -63.62
N LEU A 556 16.60 14.87 -62.47
CA LEU A 556 15.48 14.06 -61.96
C LEU A 556 14.41 13.85 -63.03
N LEU A 557 13.83 14.93 -63.53
CA LEU A 557 12.75 14.86 -64.52
C LEU A 557 13.23 14.39 -65.90
N SER A 558 14.51 14.59 -66.23
CA SER A 558 15.08 14.04 -67.47
C SER A 558 15.28 12.54 -67.44
N GLN A 559 15.58 11.96 -66.28
CA GLN A 559 15.75 10.52 -66.10
C GLN A 559 14.41 9.83 -65.84
N PHE A 560 13.53 10.41 -65.03
CA PHE A 560 12.23 9.84 -64.68
C PHE A 560 11.36 9.56 -65.92
N ARG A 561 11.29 10.52 -66.86
CA ARG A 561 10.60 10.34 -68.15
C ARG A 561 11.20 9.27 -69.07
N GLN A 562 12.42 8.79 -68.78
CA GLN A 562 13.15 7.76 -69.53
C GLN A 562 13.13 6.40 -68.83
N LEU A 563 12.59 6.31 -67.61
CA LEU A 563 12.39 5.02 -66.95
C LEU A 563 11.48 4.14 -67.80
N ALA A 564 11.83 2.87 -67.90
CA ALA A 564 10.93 1.87 -68.47
C ALA A 564 9.66 1.70 -67.62
N GLN A 565 9.76 1.94 -66.30
CA GLN A 565 8.72 1.77 -65.29
C GLN A 565 8.67 3.05 -64.40
N PRO A 566 7.79 4.03 -64.68
CA PRO A 566 7.77 5.31 -63.97
C PRO A 566 7.00 5.26 -62.63
N THR A 567 7.38 4.35 -61.74
CA THR A 567 6.71 4.10 -60.44
C THR A 567 7.00 5.22 -59.41
N PRO A 568 6.23 5.30 -58.30
CA PRO A 568 6.52 6.25 -57.22
C PRO A 568 7.91 6.02 -56.60
N LEU A 569 8.29 4.76 -56.38
CA LEU A 569 9.64 4.39 -55.93
C LEU A 569 10.70 4.77 -56.97
N GLY A 570 10.46 4.51 -58.26
CA GLY A 570 11.36 4.94 -59.34
C GLY A 570 11.58 6.45 -59.40
N PHE A 571 10.59 7.26 -59.00
CA PHE A 571 10.76 8.70 -58.81
C PHE A 571 11.62 9.01 -57.57
N GLY A 572 11.33 8.38 -56.43
CA GLY A 572 12.06 8.60 -55.18
C GLY A 572 13.54 8.20 -55.24
N THR A 573 13.84 7.03 -55.79
CA THR A 573 15.22 6.58 -56.06
C THR A 573 15.97 7.58 -56.93
N LEU A 574 15.36 8.08 -58.02
CA LEU A 574 15.99 9.09 -58.87
C LEU A 574 16.15 10.45 -58.18
N ALA A 575 15.25 10.85 -57.29
CA ALA A 575 15.38 12.10 -56.53
C ALA A 575 16.64 12.04 -55.65
N VAL A 576 16.78 10.97 -54.86
CA VAL A 576 17.97 10.69 -54.04
C VAL A 576 19.23 10.62 -54.91
N ASP A 577 19.25 9.77 -55.93
CA ASP A 577 20.45 9.55 -56.76
C ASP A 577 20.91 10.83 -57.47
N THR A 578 19.99 11.63 -57.99
CA THR A 578 20.35 12.88 -58.70
C THR A 578 20.70 14.03 -57.77
N TYR A 579 20.12 14.09 -56.57
CA TYR A 579 20.49 15.05 -55.54
C TYR A 579 21.88 14.74 -54.96
N ILE A 580 22.15 13.50 -54.56
CA ILE A 580 23.48 13.10 -54.05
C ILE A 580 24.56 13.22 -55.14
N ALA A 581 24.22 12.98 -56.42
CA ALA A 581 25.12 13.26 -57.55
C ALA A 581 25.34 14.77 -57.82
N SER A 582 24.48 15.66 -57.31
CA SER A 582 24.57 17.12 -57.54
C SER A 582 25.54 17.84 -56.60
N ALA A 583 26.08 17.16 -55.59
CA ALA A 583 26.82 17.71 -54.43
C ALA A 583 27.86 18.81 -54.70
N ALA A 584 28.44 18.92 -55.90
CA ALA A 584 29.30 20.03 -56.35
C ALA A 584 30.56 20.36 -55.50
N GLY A 585 30.87 19.57 -54.47
CA GLY A 585 31.94 19.82 -53.50
C GLY A 585 31.48 19.79 -52.04
N ASP A 586 30.17 19.71 -51.80
CA ASP A 586 29.57 19.38 -50.51
C ASP A 586 29.89 17.92 -50.09
N THR A 587 29.85 17.67 -48.79
CA THR A 587 30.16 16.39 -48.14
C THR A 587 29.12 15.96 -47.10
N SER A 588 28.03 16.73 -46.94
CA SER A 588 27.00 16.59 -45.90
C SER A 588 25.61 16.20 -46.41
N LEU A 589 25.37 16.12 -47.73
CA LEU A 589 24.05 15.78 -48.27
C LEU A 589 23.54 14.42 -47.76
N THR A 590 22.26 14.37 -47.41
CA THR A 590 21.48 13.15 -47.16
C THR A 590 20.13 13.26 -47.88
N LEU A 591 19.58 12.16 -48.40
CA LEU A 591 18.19 12.08 -48.85
C LEU A 591 17.72 10.62 -48.83
N ALA A 592 16.46 10.38 -48.46
CA ALA A 592 15.89 9.04 -48.45
C ALA A 592 14.43 8.99 -48.88
N ALA A 593 14.04 7.84 -49.43
CA ALA A 593 12.67 7.47 -49.78
C ALA A 593 12.10 6.50 -48.74
N ILE A 594 11.04 6.90 -48.04
CA ILE A 594 10.49 6.24 -46.85
C ILE A 594 9.06 5.74 -47.15
N ASP A 595 8.78 4.47 -46.83
CA ASP A 595 7.44 3.88 -46.90
C ASP A 595 6.58 4.34 -45.71
N LEU A 596 5.62 5.22 -45.98
CA LEU A 596 4.72 5.79 -44.97
C LEU A 596 3.71 4.77 -44.42
N SER A 597 3.52 3.60 -45.06
CA SER A 597 2.66 2.54 -44.53
C SER A 597 3.29 1.88 -43.29
N ARG A 598 4.61 1.71 -43.27
CA ARG A 598 5.37 1.02 -42.21
C ARG A 598 5.58 1.88 -40.96
N MET A 599 5.30 3.18 -41.05
CA MET A 599 5.42 4.12 -39.91
C MET A 599 4.58 3.71 -38.70
N GLY A 600 3.48 2.96 -38.89
CA GLY A 600 2.71 2.37 -37.79
C GLY A 600 3.48 1.33 -36.97
N GLU A 601 4.18 0.42 -37.66
CA GLU A 601 5.05 -0.59 -37.03
C GLU A 601 6.29 0.05 -36.40
N LEU A 602 6.90 1.04 -37.09
CA LEU A 602 8.06 1.76 -36.58
C LEU A 602 7.76 2.43 -35.24
N ALA A 603 6.61 3.10 -35.09
CA ALA A 603 6.25 3.74 -33.82
C ALA A 603 6.08 2.73 -32.68
N ALA A 604 5.54 1.53 -32.96
CA ALA A 604 5.45 0.46 -31.96
C ALA A 604 6.84 -0.05 -31.55
N ALA A 605 7.73 -0.30 -32.52
CA ALA A 605 9.11 -0.73 -32.26
C ALA A 605 9.94 0.36 -31.54
N ALA A 606 9.82 1.61 -31.96
CA ALA A 606 10.48 2.76 -31.33
C ALA A 606 9.96 3.02 -29.91
N SER A 607 8.67 2.82 -29.64
CA SER A 607 8.13 2.86 -28.27
C SER A 607 8.67 1.74 -27.40
N ALA A 608 8.73 0.50 -27.92
CA ALA A 608 9.32 -0.63 -27.19
C ALA A 608 10.81 -0.41 -26.90
N MET A 609 11.55 0.20 -27.84
CA MET A 609 12.93 0.65 -27.63
C MET A 609 13.02 1.77 -26.59
N ALA A 610 12.15 2.77 -26.64
CA ALA A 610 12.12 3.88 -25.70
C ALA A 610 11.90 3.39 -24.25
N ASP A 611 11.04 2.40 -24.03
CA ASP A 611 10.82 1.78 -22.72
C ASP A 611 12.09 1.13 -22.14
N LYS A 612 13.02 0.66 -22.98
CA LYS A 612 14.33 0.14 -22.55
C LYS A 612 15.33 1.26 -22.30
N LEU A 613 15.38 2.24 -23.19
CA LEU A 613 16.23 3.43 -23.06
C LEU A 613 15.90 4.26 -21.80
N ALA A 614 14.63 4.31 -21.40
CA ALA A 614 14.20 4.92 -20.14
C ALA A 614 14.82 4.26 -18.88
N GLY A 615 15.23 2.98 -18.99
CA GLY A 615 15.90 2.23 -17.93
C GLY A 615 17.44 2.29 -17.96
N PHE A 616 18.05 3.05 -18.88
CA PHE A 616 19.51 3.12 -18.99
C PHE A 616 20.16 3.78 -17.76
N SER A 617 21.37 3.34 -17.41
CA SER A 617 22.20 4.06 -16.45
C SER A 617 22.73 5.36 -17.07
N ASN A 618 23.06 6.37 -16.25
CA ASN A 618 23.71 7.61 -16.72
C ASN A 618 25.00 7.33 -17.51
N GLN A 619 25.67 6.20 -17.27
CA GLN A 619 26.82 5.74 -18.06
C GLN A 619 26.38 5.26 -19.45
N ASN A 620 25.42 4.33 -19.52
CA ASN A 620 24.92 3.82 -20.81
C ASN A 620 24.30 4.94 -21.65
N TRP A 621 23.54 5.85 -21.04
CA TRP A 621 22.98 7.04 -21.71
C TRP A 621 24.09 7.95 -22.28
N ASN A 622 25.11 8.29 -21.48
CA ASN A 622 26.22 9.09 -22.00
C ASN A 622 27.04 8.40 -23.10
N SER A 623 27.17 7.08 -23.05
CA SER A 623 27.79 6.26 -24.11
C SER A 623 26.94 6.18 -25.37
N LEU A 624 25.62 6.05 -25.24
CA LEU A 624 24.66 6.08 -26.34
C LEU A 624 24.81 7.39 -27.12
N CYS A 625 24.68 8.52 -26.43
CA CYS A 625 24.77 9.86 -27.00
C CYS A 625 26.21 10.32 -27.32
N GLY A 626 27.19 9.41 -27.23
CA GLY A 626 28.57 9.63 -27.67
C GLY A 626 28.89 8.96 -29.01
N GLN A 627 27.94 8.23 -29.61
CA GLN A 627 28.16 7.34 -30.76
C GLN A 627 27.09 7.50 -31.87
N GLN A 628 26.17 8.45 -31.72
CA GLN A 628 25.12 8.72 -32.72
C GLN A 628 25.65 9.52 -33.91
N GLU A 629 25.01 9.29 -35.06
CA GLU A 629 24.99 10.28 -36.14
C GLU A 629 24.06 11.42 -35.74
N TRP A 630 24.38 12.65 -36.14
CA TRP A 630 23.67 13.85 -35.68
C TRP A 630 23.44 14.83 -36.82
N PHE A 631 22.24 15.42 -36.85
CA PHE A 631 21.83 16.38 -37.88
C PHE A 631 21.34 17.71 -37.28
N GLY A 632 21.22 18.75 -38.12
CA GLY A 632 20.64 20.05 -37.76
C GLY A 632 21.55 20.93 -36.89
N ILE A 633 22.87 20.86 -37.08
CA ILE A 633 23.86 21.48 -36.19
C ILE A 633 24.14 22.95 -36.57
N TYR A 634 23.20 23.84 -36.26
CA TYR A 634 23.37 25.28 -36.49
C TYR A 634 24.44 25.91 -35.59
N TRP A 635 25.57 26.33 -36.17
CA TRP A 635 26.50 27.34 -35.63
C TRP A 635 26.99 27.15 -34.17
N GLY A 636 26.99 25.92 -33.65
CA GLY A 636 27.40 25.59 -32.29
C GLY A 636 26.26 25.46 -31.26
N ASP A 637 24.99 25.47 -31.67
CA ASP A 637 23.93 24.82 -30.89
C ASP A 637 24.22 23.30 -30.81
N ASN A 638 23.80 22.66 -29.72
CA ASN A 638 24.03 21.22 -29.54
C ASN A 638 23.15 20.39 -30.50
N PRO A 639 23.66 19.25 -31.00
CA PRO A 639 22.86 18.34 -31.81
C PRO A 639 21.70 17.75 -30.99
N HIS A 640 20.57 17.57 -31.66
CA HIS A 640 19.31 17.17 -31.05
C HIS A 640 18.43 16.29 -31.95
N LEU A 641 18.89 15.98 -33.16
CA LEU A 641 18.27 15.05 -34.11
C LEU A 641 19.29 13.95 -34.40
N ALA A 642 18.93 12.70 -34.16
CA ALA A 642 19.82 11.56 -34.31
C ALA A 642 19.21 10.53 -35.28
N ASP A 643 20.07 9.86 -36.06
CA ASP A 643 19.64 8.73 -36.90
C ASP A 643 19.03 7.62 -36.02
N LEU A 644 17.81 7.19 -36.35
CA LEU A 644 17.04 6.26 -35.52
C LEU A 644 17.57 4.81 -35.59
N TYR A 645 18.11 4.38 -36.73
CA TYR A 645 18.71 3.06 -36.90
C TYR A 645 20.02 2.94 -36.11
N ARG A 646 20.86 3.98 -36.16
CA ARG A 646 22.11 4.11 -35.41
C ARG A 646 21.84 4.17 -33.91
N LEU A 647 20.75 4.81 -33.50
CA LEU A 647 20.30 4.83 -32.11
C LEU A 647 19.95 3.42 -31.63
N ALA A 648 19.19 2.66 -32.42
CA ALA A 648 18.90 1.25 -32.14
C ALA A 648 20.16 0.38 -32.14
N GLN A 649 21.04 0.51 -33.14
CA GLN A 649 22.30 -0.22 -33.29
C GLN A 649 23.22 0.00 -32.07
N THR A 650 23.33 1.25 -31.61
CA THR A 650 24.14 1.61 -30.46
C THR A 650 23.52 1.10 -29.15
N ALA A 651 22.21 1.26 -28.99
CA ALA A 651 21.49 0.80 -27.80
C ALA A 651 21.60 -0.73 -27.65
N ARG A 652 21.46 -1.47 -28.74
CA ARG A 652 21.67 -2.93 -28.81
C ARG A 652 23.06 -3.37 -28.34
N ALA A 653 24.10 -2.61 -28.68
CA ALA A 653 25.47 -2.89 -28.26
C ALA A 653 25.72 -2.59 -26.77
N LEU A 654 24.96 -1.66 -26.19
CA LEU A 654 25.03 -1.27 -24.77
C LEU A 654 24.12 -2.10 -23.85
N ASP A 655 23.05 -2.68 -24.40
CA ASP A 655 22.05 -3.49 -23.71
C ASP A 655 21.71 -4.77 -24.50
N ALA A 656 22.72 -5.62 -24.65
CA ALA A 656 22.58 -6.92 -25.30
C ALA A 656 21.57 -7.87 -24.61
N ALA A 657 21.10 -7.56 -23.40
CA ALA A 657 20.07 -8.33 -22.70
C ALA A 657 18.66 -8.11 -23.28
N ASN A 658 18.42 -6.95 -23.89
CA ASN A 658 17.17 -6.63 -24.61
C ASN A 658 17.37 -6.56 -26.14
N ALA A 659 18.42 -7.24 -26.67
CA ALA A 659 18.82 -7.16 -28.08
C ALA A 659 17.65 -7.25 -29.08
N SER A 660 16.72 -8.18 -28.87
CA SER A 660 15.56 -8.42 -29.74
C SER A 660 14.55 -7.26 -29.81
N VAL A 661 14.58 -6.32 -28.87
CA VAL A 661 13.75 -5.10 -28.92
C VAL A 661 14.35 -4.07 -29.87
N TYR A 662 15.68 -3.96 -29.87
CA TYR A 662 16.41 -3.09 -30.80
C TYR A 662 16.45 -3.71 -32.21
N ASP A 663 16.58 -5.03 -32.32
CA ASP A 663 16.43 -5.75 -33.59
C ASP A 663 15.08 -5.44 -34.27
N GLY A 664 13.99 -5.30 -33.49
CA GLY A 664 12.68 -4.89 -34.03
C GLY A 664 12.64 -3.51 -34.71
N VAL A 665 13.59 -2.60 -34.44
CA VAL A 665 13.76 -1.35 -35.21
C VAL A 665 14.68 -1.60 -36.41
N LEU A 666 15.79 -2.32 -36.21
CA LEU A 666 16.79 -2.59 -37.26
C LEU A 666 16.21 -3.41 -38.43
N ASP A 667 15.41 -4.43 -38.13
CA ASP A 667 14.79 -5.31 -39.13
C ASP A 667 13.68 -4.59 -39.92
N LEU A 668 12.97 -3.62 -39.30
CA LEU A 668 11.99 -2.79 -39.99
C LEU A 668 12.65 -1.85 -41.01
N PHE A 669 13.79 -1.25 -40.68
CA PHE A 669 14.51 -0.31 -41.55
C PHE A 669 14.81 -0.89 -42.94
N ALA A 670 15.13 -2.20 -43.02
CA ALA A 670 15.36 -2.92 -44.28
C ALA A 670 14.15 -3.02 -45.23
N SER A 671 12.98 -2.51 -44.82
CA SER A 671 11.76 -2.43 -45.65
C SER A 671 10.93 -1.15 -45.44
N LEU A 672 11.33 -0.29 -44.49
CA LEU A 672 10.83 1.07 -44.29
C LEU A 672 11.59 2.07 -45.17
N VAL A 673 12.91 1.94 -45.25
CA VAL A 673 13.77 2.82 -46.05
C VAL A 673 13.97 2.15 -47.40
N LEU A 674 13.21 2.60 -48.39
CA LEU A 674 13.14 1.98 -49.71
C LEU A 674 14.39 2.26 -50.55
N HIS A 675 14.97 3.44 -50.35
CA HIS A 675 16.26 3.86 -50.93
C HIS A 675 16.81 5.04 -50.14
N GLU A 676 18.12 5.11 -49.93
CA GLU A 676 18.80 6.24 -49.27
C GLU A 676 20.14 6.54 -49.94
N GLY A 677 20.62 7.77 -49.76
CA GLY A 677 21.98 8.14 -50.08
C GLY A 677 22.48 9.25 -49.16
N HIS A 678 23.73 9.13 -48.73
CA HIS A 678 24.41 10.10 -47.87
C HIS A 678 25.88 10.30 -48.29
N LEU A 679 26.46 11.43 -47.89
CA LEU A 679 27.85 11.78 -48.15
C LEU A 679 28.77 11.59 -46.92
N SER A 680 30.06 11.88 -47.09
CA SER A 680 31.14 11.43 -46.20
C SER A 680 31.10 11.97 -44.78
N ASP A 681 30.37 13.05 -44.52
CA ASP A 681 30.29 13.68 -43.19
C ASP A 681 29.22 13.01 -42.31
N HIS A 682 28.28 12.26 -42.88
CA HIS A 682 27.27 11.46 -42.16
C HIS A 682 27.36 9.95 -42.50
N PRO A 683 28.49 9.28 -42.23
CA PRO A 683 28.74 7.89 -42.65
C PRO A 683 27.97 6.82 -41.86
N ASN A 684 27.02 7.21 -41.00
CA ASN A 684 26.07 6.34 -40.32
C ASN A 684 24.63 6.90 -40.43
N ALA A 685 24.34 7.71 -41.45
CA ALA A 685 22.98 8.05 -41.86
C ALA A 685 22.30 6.83 -42.50
N HIS A 686 21.02 6.65 -42.20
CA HIS A 686 20.18 5.57 -42.69
C HIS A 686 18.80 6.09 -43.13
N GLY A 687 18.64 7.39 -43.32
CA GLY A 687 17.52 8.01 -44.04
C GLY A 687 16.36 8.50 -43.18
N LEU A 688 16.36 8.26 -41.87
CA LEU A 688 15.27 8.71 -40.99
C LEU A 688 15.77 9.01 -39.57
N ALA A 689 15.82 10.31 -39.26
CA ALA A 689 16.22 10.80 -37.95
C ALA A 689 15.03 10.94 -36.99
N VAL A 690 15.30 11.16 -35.71
CA VAL A 690 14.30 11.36 -34.66
C VAL A 690 14.79 12.40 -33.65
N TYR A 691 13.87 13.08 -32.95
CA TYR A 691 14.27 13.98 -31.88
C TYR A 691 14.91 13.25 -30.70
N PHE A 692 16.17 13.59 -30.42
CA PHE A 692 16.96 12.96 -29.37
C PHE A 692 17.85 14.00 -28.64
N PRO A 693 17.26 14.92 -27.85
CA PRO A 693 17.93 16.07 -27.21
C PRO A 693 18.90 15.72 -26.06
N CYS A 694 19.58 14.58 -26.10
CA CYS A 694 20.28 13.96 -24.97
C CYS A 694 21.30 14.85 -24.19
N ARG A 695 21.83 15.91 -24.81
CA ARG A 695 22.79 16.85 -24.16
C ARG A 695 22.22 18.24 -23.90
N VAL A 696 20.91 18.44 -24.03
CA VAL A 696 20.19 19.69 -23.78
C VAL A 696 18.88 19.44 -23.04
N THR A 697 18.24 20.51 -22.57
CA THR A 697 16.88 20.43 -22.04
C THR A 697 15.92 20.02 -23.15
N LEU A 698 15.13 18.97 -22.92
CA LEU A 698 13.96 18.62 -23.73
C LEU A 698 13.12 19.87 -24.03
N ASP A 699 12.85 20.15 -25.30
CA ASP A 699 12.05 21.33 -25.64
C ASP A 699 10.61 21.15 -25.10
N PRO A 700 10.06 22.14 -24.37
CA PRO A 700 8.72 22.01 -23.80
C PRO A 700 7.65 21.67 -24.84
N ASP A 701 7.81 22.14 -26.09
CA ASP A 701 6.79 22.08 -27.15
C ASP A 701 6.58 20.69 -27.78
N TYR A 702 7.56 19.78 -27.64
CA TYR A 702 7.56 18.40 -28.17
C TYR A 702 6.48 17.52 -27.53
N THR A 703 5.20 17.79 -27.78
CA THR A 703 4.07 17.32 -26.97
C THR A 703 3.07 16.48 -27.77
N ALA A 704 2.36 15.59 -27.07
CA ALA A 704 1.21 14.85 -27.59
C ALA A 704 0.05 15.75 -28.07
N ALA A 705 0.08 17.05 -27.74
CA ALA A 705 -0.87 18.05 -28.23
C ALA A 705 -0.47 18.68 -29.58
N ARG A 706 0.72 18.36 -30.10
CA ARG A 706 1.26 18.87 -31.38
C ARG A 706 1.76 17.79 -32.33
N LEU A 707 2.26 16.66 -31.82
CA LEU A 707 2.84 15.57 -32.61
C LEU A 707 2.20 14.24 -32.23
N ARG A 708 1.64 13.51 -33.21
CA ARG A 708 1.12 12.14 -32.98
C ARG A 708 2.20 11.19 -32.53
N TRP A 709 3.44 11.35 -33.00
CA TRP A 709 4.59 10.53 -32.55
C TRP A 709 4.75 10.57 -31.02
N VAL A 710 4.46 11.71 -30.39
CA VAL A 710 4.54 11.89 -28.93
C VAL A 710 3.26 11.46 -28.21
N ALA A 711 2.12 11.38 -28.90
CA ALA A 711 0.87 10.85 -28.36
C ALA A 711 0.82 9.31 -28.39
N ASP A 712 1.35 8.72 -29.46
CA ASP A 712 1.22 7.30 -29.81
C ASP A 712 2.45 6.46 -29.40
N THR A 713 3.51 7.08 -28.84
CA THR A 713 4.72 6.38 -28.33
C THR A 713 5.17 6.88 -26.95
N SER A 714 5.97 6.07 -26.25
CA SER A 714 6.64 6.44 -25.00
C SER A 714 7.90 7.31 -25.19
N TRP A 715 8.19 7.78 -26.41
CA TRP A 715 9.45 8.47 -26.74
C TRP A 715 9.73 9.70 -25.86
N ARG A 716 8.73 10.58 -25.63
CA ARG A 716 8.89 11.71 -24.70
C ARG A 716 9.10 11.25 -23.26
N ALA A 717 8.44 10.18 -22.81
CA ALA A 717 8.60 9.69 -21.44
C ALA A 717 10.03 9.16 -21.20
N MET A 718 10.62 8.51 -22.20
CA MET A 718 12.04 8.14 -22.22
C MET A 718 12.97 9.36 -22.18
N LEU A 719 12.70 10.39 -22.98
CA LEU A 719 13.44 11.66 -22.94
C LEU A 719 13.24 12.47 -21.65
N GLN A 720 12.27 12.11 -20.80
CA GLN A 720 12.03 12.71 -19.48
C GLN A 720 12.64 11.90 -18.33
N ALA A 721 13.24 10.74 -18.61
CA ALA A 721 13.89 9.89 -17.60
C ALA A 721 15.36 10.27 -17.33
N HIS A 722 15.97 11.13 -18.16
CA HIS A 722 17.39 11.51 -18.14
C HIS A 722 17.60 13.04 -18.10
#